data_AF-A0A8S1EDH7-F1
#
_entry.id   AF-A0A8S1EDH7-F1
#
_cell.length_a   1.000
_cell.length_b   1.000
_cell.length_c   1.000
_cell.angle_alpha   90.00
_cell.angle_beta   90.00
_cell.angle_gamma   90.00
#
_symmetry.space_group_name_H-M   'P 1'
#
loop_
_entity.id
_entity.type
_entity.pdbx_description
1 polymer ?
#
loop_
_entity_poly.entity_id
_entity_poly.type
_entity_poly.pdbx_seq_one_letter_code
_entity_poly.pdbx_strand_id
1 'polypeptide(L)'
;MMKIRTVLVNLHVTIPMMNFALPANLVNMADNHKATMQIKEWKLRRRPEKMIQDTELGKKTIVQTNYIRVHPSFEPIVLNVYKVVVVRFEKNETKTLTITNEIASMFWKCVEQNANVFPPYENMIFNDKDLLWSKTQIQEKDYETQCNIYDEKYMKIGAVTLSFVGIANYSSDWQMQDEEHEMAQLIDLIVTARNRCHLTKDSSYFYNQDKNTYLIDGNHTANIFSIPMVFYVGGGVEASRGMHFSAKPNLRGGTLANVDRRQLKLTYENHPFTFGELTDSPANRTFITVGDNRRISVAELFESDGNPVKYPNLPCIFPASSNNDNKLAYPIEYVTTSARIAKFKEPLTDRQEACFTQNSMLPPHMRLALLEEMIDPEHAYEKTKEKETKSSKKQQIVMEMKKKILAQIEMTNESAVNDESRAEQPSTDNEGPSTAIVKSSSNCWESISEAERRDNLDTSRSVEGPSTLSERSSTIIKQHSPDFEGPSTSAIRYLQDSDGPSTSTALPYPDTDNYDEIDMDIDEDEPTDICLSRPAELSDQSRESFPRFIDNKDQWMTNFSTAIEKKFLTVRATILPVPTLIFGNSSFYDDCNRGGWGTGLEQSVRKIKVVATQEEKTKMLVPGILVFHDPNSTTHIVDDQDINRAPAKLLLNTINEYGQPVYYKNGEPQFICATQKISELEQFLKEFREKAVEITTENEVGVPFLLCIFTYHGKTYKSPRDKFAPDYAILKSLCDCEIGIYNQRIFYEKYEKLANEFQKRALNNLALIILAKIGAVPFILERGGSHENWAKLTDPTSPTMVVGIGMSHPSAVECRNPQSLDSLSVATIVSNIDVEISQFRDTSRVQLSGERTIADMTKEFKIRINEFVKHSIVLMSHIVIYREGVSENQFSEVLEKEKPGTLVEDVITSSKYFDFFLISQMGTLETSKPVHYYVLYDDWKPSHSFWQTITHALSYNFISCTNAISLPAPLMYANIAAEKARCRSLGGRIINQRDNVNSFNITWSTSKTDKHDSIDGMIFL
;
A
#
# COMPACT_ATOMS: atom_id res chain seq x y z
N MET A 1 -21.15 -18.76 42.62
CA MET A 1 -22.56 -19.13 42.93
C MET A 1 -23.37 -18.00 43.58
N MET A 2 -23.33 -17.75 44.90
CA MET A 2 -24.30 -16.79 45.52
C MET A 2 -24.30 -15.38 44.91
N LYS A 3 -23.13 -14.75 44.65
CA LYS A 3 -23.06 -13.44 43.98
C LYS A 3 -23.45 -13.45 42.48
N ILE A 4 -23.63 -14.62 41.85
CA ILE A 4 -24.18 -14.76 40.48
C ILE A 4 -25.72 -14.77 40.53
N ARG A 5 -26.31 -15.29 41.62
CA ARG A 5 -27.77 -15.43 41.79
C ARG A 5 -28.51 -14.08 41.80
N THR A 6 -27.86 -13.00 42.21
CA THR A 6 -28.43 -11.64 42.21
C THR A 6 -28.41 -10.97 40.84
N VAL A 7 -27.53 -11.40 39.93
CA VAL A 7 -27.41 -10.81 38.57
C VAL A 7 -28.29 -11.56 37.56
N LEU A 8 -28.36 -12.89 37.65
CA LEU A 8 -29.13 -13.72 36.71
C LEU A 8 -30.67 -13.65 36.89
N VAL A 9 -31.20 -13.07 37.97
CA VAL A 9 -32.66 -12.92 38.14
C VAL A 9 -33.24 -11.84 37.21
N ASN A 10 -32.43 -10.86 36.79
CA ASN A 10 -32.85 -9.77 35.89
C ASN A 10 -32.70 -10.10 34.39
N LEU A 11 -32.26 -11.32 34.04
CA LEU A 11 -32.09 -11.76 32.66
C LEU A 11 -32.69 -13.17 32.51
N HIS A 12 -33.86 -13.28 31.90
CA HIS A 12 -34.58 -14.54 31.68
C HIS A 12 -33.88 -15.42 30.61
N VAL A 13 -32.78 -16.07 30.99
CA VAL A 13 -32.07 -17.04 30.14
C VAL A 13 -31.76 -18.30 30.96
N THR A 14 -32.40 -19.42 30.61
CA THR A 14 -32.25 -20.70 31.31
C THR A 14 -31.20 -21.56 30.60
N ILE A 15 -30.11 -21.91 31.28
CA ILE A 15 -29.08 -22.84 30.79
C ILE A 15 -28.80 -23.90 31.88
N PRO A 16 -28.74 -25.22 31.55
CA PRO A 16 -28.44 -26.26 32.53
C PRO A 16 -26.99 -26.15 33.04
N MET A 17 -26.79 -26.31 34.36
CA MET A 17 -25.45 -26.35 34.96
C MET A 17 -24.98 -27.79 35.18
N MET A 18 -23.75 -28.09 34.74
CA MET A 18 -22.94 -29.17 35.32
C MET A 18 -22.03 -28.60 36.43
N ASN A 19 -21.79 -29.40 37.48
CA ASN A 19 -21.09 -28.94 38.68
C ASN A 19 -19.58 -29.18 38.61
N PHE A 20 -18.80 -28.13 38.87
CA PHE A 20 -17.43 -28.25 39.39
C PHE A 20 -17.27 -27.34 40.61
N ALA A 21 -16.55 -27.82 41.63
CA ALA A 21 -16.37 -27.12 42.90
C ALA A 21 -15.00 -26.42 42.95
N LEU A 22 -14.93 -25.26 43.64
CA LEU A 22 -13.70 -24.50 43.84
C LEU A 22 -13.37 -24.37 45.34
N PRO A 23 -12.07 -24.32 45.75
CA PRO A 23 -11.67 -24.26 47.16
C PRO A 23 -12.06 -22.96 47.90
N ALA A 24 -12.09 -23.03 49.23
CA ALA A 24 -12.82 -22.08 50.09
C ALA A 24 -12.14 -20.72 50.39
N ASN A 25 -10.91 -20.47 49.94
CA ASN A 25 -10.05 -19.41 50.52
C ASN A 25 -10.22 -17.98 49.93
N LEU A 26 -11.28 -17.71 49.17
CA LEU A 26 -11.43 -16.47 48.37
C LEU A 26 -12.51 -15.48 48.86
N VAL A 27 -12.96 -15.58 50.11
CA VAL A 27 -14.16 -14.86 50.60
C VAL A 27 -13.88 -13.48 51.24
N ASN A 28 -12.73 -13.30 51.91
CA ASN A 28 -12.52 -12.19 52.88
C ASN A 28 -11.84 -10.91 52.32
N MET A 29 -12.20 -10.44 51.12
CA MET A 29 -11.66 -9.17 50.56
C MET A 29 -12.69 -8.22 49.92
N ALA A 30 -13.98 -8.52 49.95
CA ALA A 30 -14.95 -7.87 49.07
C ALA A 30 -15.49 -6.49 49.52
N ASP A 31 -15.40 -6.13 50.80
CA ASP A 31 -16.32 -5.12 51.37
C ASP A 31 -15.69 -3.74 51.68
N ASN A 32 -14.39 -3.53 51.41
CA ASN A 32 -13.64 -2.32 51.80
C ASN A 32 -13.28 -1.34 50.66
N HIS A 33 -13.83 -1.51 49.45
CA HIS A 33 -13.53 -0.65 48.30
C HIS A 33 -14.76 0.03 47.68
N LYS A 34 -15.42 0.88 48.48
CA LYS A 34 -15.95 2.17 47.97
C LYS A 34 -14.84 3.23 47.98
N ALA A 35 -13.71 2.91 47.36
CA ALA A 35 -12.65 3.89 47.12
C ALA A 35 -13.17 4.90 46.09
N THR A 36 -13.00 6.19 46.38
CA THR A 36 -13.31 7.27 45.43
C THR A 36 -12.52 7.03 44.14
N MET A 37 -13.17 6.99 42.98
CA MET A 37 -12.47 7.00 41.70
C MET A 37 -11.81 8.37 41.51
N GLN A 38 -10.59 8.52 42.04
CA GLN A 38 -9.66 9.51 41.55
C GLN A 38 -9.50 9.29 40.05
N ILE A 39 -9.78 10.31 39.25
CA ILE A 39 -9.55 10.26 37.80
C ILE A 39 -8.03 10.25 37.62
N LYS A 40 -7.47 9.05 37.49
CA LYS A 40 -6.04 8.82 37.26
C LYS A 40 -5.69 9.48 35.92
N GLU A 41 -4.90 10.55 35.96
CA GLU A 41 -4.51 11.27 34.74
C GLU A 41 -3.78 10.33 33.77
N TRP A 42 -4.37 10.12 32.59
CA TRP A 42 -3.80 9.28 31.54
C TRP A 42 -2.67 10.02 30.82
N LYS A 43 -1.48 10.01 31.43
CA LYS A 43 -0.29 10.67 30.89
C LYS A 43 0.37 9.77 29.84
N LEU A 44 0.55 10.31 28.63
CA LEU A 44 1.23 9.65 27.53
C LEU A 44 2.62 9.14 27.94
N ARG A 45 2.99 7.94 27.49
CA ARG A 45 4.26 7.30 27.84
C ARG A 45 5.45 8.13 27.37
N ARG A 46 6.23 8.63 28.32
CA ARG A 46 7.54 9.23 28.07
C ARG A 46 8.53 8.17 27.57
N ARG A 47 9.43 8.58 26.67
CA ARG A 47 10.53 7.78 26.11
C ARG A 47 11.39 7.13 27.21
N PRO A 48 11.87 5.89 27.05
CA PRO A 48 12.85 5.30 27.97
C PRO A 48 14.20 6.03 27.91
N GLU A 49 15.00 5.89 28.98
CA GLU A 49 16.32 6.52 29.10
C GLU A 49 17.40 5.89 28.21
N LYS A 50 17.18 4.64 27.76
CA LYS A 50 18.05 3.90 26.84
C LYS A 50 17.24 3.41 25.65
N MET A 51 17.79 3.52 24.45
CA MET A 51 17.21 2.98 23.21
C MET A 51 17.93 1.69 22.79
N ILE A 52 17.39 0.90 21.86
CA ILE A 52 18.10 -0.28 21.32
C ILE A 52 19.41 0.15 20.63
N GLN A 53 19.44 1.33 20.02
CA GLN A 53 20.65 1.90 19.40
C GLN A 53 21.86 1.96 20.36
N ASP A 54 21.62 2.13 21.67
CA ASP A 54 22.65 2.25 22.71
C ASP A 54 23.10 0.89 23.29
N THR A 55 22.69 -0.23 22.66
CA THR A 55 22.94 -1.60 23.13
C THR A 55 23.51 -2.48 22.02
N GLU A 56 24.08 -3.63 22.38
CA GLU A 56 24.61 -4.64 21.44
C GLU A 56 23.51 -5.40 20.66
N LEU A 57 22.23 -5.21 21.01
CA LEU A 57 21.11 -5.88 20.34
C LEU A 57 20.95 -5.40 18.89
N GLY A 58 21.01 -6.32 17.94
CA GLY A 58 20.78 -6.08 16.52
C GLY A 58 21.94 -5.38 15.80
N LYS A 59 22.07 -5.63 14.49
CA LYS A 59 23.17 -5.11 13.68
C LYS A 59 23.00 -3.61 13.43
N LYS A 60 23.95 -2.80 13.90
CA LYS A 60 23.92 -1.34 13.69
C LYS A 60 24.18 -0.98 12.23
N THR A 61 23.49 0.04 11.74
CA THR A 61 23.62 0.58 10.38
C THR A 61 23.28 2.07 10.38
N ILE A 62 23.40 2.70 9.21
CA ILE A 62 22.87 4.04 8.93
C ILE A 62 21.84 3.96 7.80
N VAL A 63 20.85 4.84 7.82
CA VAL A 63 19.87 5.03 6.75
C VAL A 63 19.71 6.51 6.42
N GLN A 64 19.41 6.84 5.17
CA GLN A 64 19.08 8.21 4.76
C GLN A 64 17.57 8.37 4.74
N THR A 65 17.08 9.42 5.38
CA THR A 65 15.65 9.67 5.61
C THR A 65 15.14 10.77 4.71
N ASN A 66 13.84 10.81 4.44
CA ASN A 66 13.21 11.93 3.73
C ASN A 66 12.91 13.15 4.64
N TYR A 67 13.67 13.28 5.74
CA TYR A 67 13.63 14.45 6.62
C TYR A 67 14.79 15.40 6.31
N ILE A 68 14.49 16.70 6.35
CA ILE A 68 15.46 17.80 6.28
C ILE A 68 15.34 18.67 7.54
N ARG A 69 16.39 19.40 7.90
CA ARG A 69 16.36 20.33 9.03
C ARG A 69 15.68 21.63 8.64
N VAL A 70 14.87 22.18 9.55
CA VAL A 70 14.37 23.55 9.48
C VAL A 70 15.05 24.37 10.58
N HIS A 71 15.56 25.52 10.19
CA HIS A 71 16.05 26.56 11.09
C HIS A 71 15.00 27.70 11.12
N PRO A 72 13.97 27.62 11.98
CA PRO A 72 13.08 28.76 12.22
C PRO A 72 13.83 29.87 12.96
N SER A 73 13.28 31.09 12.95
CA SER A 73 13.87 32.23 13.65
C SER A 73 14.08 31.96 15.15
N PHE A 74 15.21 32.43 15.68
CA PHE A 74 15.48 32.48 17.12
C PHE A 74 15.00 33.79 17.76
N GLU A 75 14.60 34.79 16.97
CA GLU A 75 14.04 36.05 17.47
C GLU A 75 12.51 35.97 17.63
N PRO A 76 11.92 36.52 18.72
CA PRO A 76 10.48 36.51 18.93
C PRO A 76 9.67 37.18 17.81
N ILE A 77 8.89 36.39 17.06
CA ILE A 77 7.99 36.87 16.01
C ILE A 77 6.59 37.07 16.61
N VAL A 78 6.17 38.34 16.69
CA VAL A 78 4.81 38.73 17.09
C VAL A 78 3.96 38.91 15.83
N LEU A 79 2.88 38.14 15.69
CA LEU A 79 1.97 38.17 14.54
C LEU A 79 0.54 38.51 14.96
N ASN A 80 -0.09 39.40 14.20
CA ASN A 80 -1.52 39.70 14.31
C ASN A 80 -2.31 38.63 13.54
N VAL A 81 -3.28 38.01 14.19
CA VAL A 81 -4.10 36.93 13.61
C VAL A 81 -5.49 37.48 13.26
N TYR A 82 -5.93 37.23 12.04
CA TYR A 82 -7.23 37.62 11.50
C TYR A 82 -7.99 36.41 10.98
N LYS A 83 -9.29 36.39 11.24
CA LYS A 83 -10.23 35.51 10.56
C LYS A 83 -10.62 36.16 9.23
N VAL A 84 -10.62 35.37 8.17
CA VAL A 84 -10.95 35.78 6.82
C VAL A 84 -12.26 35.12 6.40
N VAL A 85 -13.21 35.92 5.90
CA VAL A 85 -14.45 35.42 5.29
C VAL A 85 -14.56 35.98 3.87
N VAL A 86 -14.57 35.10 2.87
CA VAL A 86 -14.64 35.48 1.45
C VAL A 86 -16.02 35.14 0.90
N VAL A 87 -16.67 36.14 0.28
CA VAL A 87 -18.00 35.98 -0.33
C VAL A 87 -17.96 36.34 -1.82
N ARG A 88 -18.76 35.61 -2.61
CA ARG A 88 -19.06 35.92 -4.02
C ARG A 88 -20.50 36.40 -4.13
N PHE A 89 -20.72 37.41 -4.97
CA PHE A 89 -22.06 37.87 -5.32
C PHE A 89 -22.50 37.19 -6.62
N GLU A 90 -23.51 36.34 -6.52
CA GLU A 90 -24.20 35.73 -7.66
C GLU A 90 -25.55 36.46 -7.86
N LYS A 91 -26.20 36.32 -9.04
CA LYS A 91 -27.26 37.25 -9.49
C LYS A 91 -28.39 37.54 -8.48
N ASN A 92 -28.72 36.56 -7.63
CA ASN A 92 -29.80 36.66 -6.64
C ASN A 92 -29.33 36.40 -5.19
N GLU A 93 -28.06 36.06 -4.94
CA GLU A 93 -27.59 35.62 -3.62
C GLU A 93 -26.12 35.98 -3.32
N THR A 94 -25.79 36.07 -2.03
CA THR A 94 -24.40 36.21 -1.54
C THR A 94 -23.94 34.88 -0.99
N LYS A 95 -22.89 34.32 -1.60
CA LYS A 95 -22.40 32.97 -1.34
C LYS A 95 -21.06 33.04 -0.62
N THR A 96 -21.03 32.55 0.62
CA THR A 96 -19.76 32.38 1.34
C THR A 96 -19.00 31.20 0.72
N LEU A 97 -17.74 31.42 0.37
CA LEU A 97 -16.91 30.40 -0.27
C LEU A 97 -16.36 29.43 0.78
N THR A 98 -16.33 28.15 0.42
CA THR A 98 -15.80 27.05 1.25
C THR A 98 -14.74 26.22 0.53
N ILE A 99 -14.44 26.55 -0.73
CA ILE A 99 -13.46 25.86 -1.58
C ILE A 99 -12.16 26.65 -1.56
N THR A 100 -11.11 26.06 -0.96
CA THR A 100 -9.77 26.61 -0.77
C THR A 100 -9.26 27.45 -1.95
N ASN A 101 -9.27 26.90 -3.17
CA ASN A 101 -8.74 27.56 -4.36
C ASN A 101 -9.57 28.79 -4.80
N GLU A 102 -10.89 28.77 -4.57
CA GLU A 102 -11.75 29.93 -4.86
C GLU A 102 -11.55 31.03 -3.82
N ILE A 103 -11.38 30.64 -2.56
CA ILE A 103 -11.07 31.53 -1.43
C ILE A 103 -9.74 32.23 -1.70
N ALA A 104 -8.65 31.50 -1.96
CA ALA A 104 -7.33 32.06 -2.28
C ALA A 104 -7.37 32.99 -3.50
N SER A 105 -8.04 32.57 -4.58
CA SER A 105 -8.18 33.38 -5.80
C SER A 105 -8.88 34.72 -5.56
N MET A 106 -9.96 34.73 -4.78
CA MET A 106 -10.70 35.96 -4.47
C MET A 106 -10.05 36.77 -3.35
N PHE A 107 -9.34 36.14 -2.41
CA PHE A 107 -8.56 36.81 -1.38
C PHE A 107 -7.41 37.64 -2.00
N TRP A 108 -6.53 37.02 -2.79
CA TRP A 108 -5.39 37.74 -3.37
C TRP A 108 -5.81 38.84 -4.36
N LYS A 109 -6.88 38.61 -5.15
CA LYS A 109 -7.48 39.67 -5.98
C LYS A 109 -8.04 40.83 -5.13
N CYS A 110 -8.52 40.56 -3.92
CA CYS A 110 -8.95 41.62 -3.00
C CYS A 110 -7.76 42.41 -2.45
N VAL A 111 -6.65 41.74 -2.10
CA VAL A 111 -5.39 42.38 -1.68
C VAL A 111 -4.85 43.31 -2.76
N GLU A 112 -4.81 42.85 -4.02
CA GLU A 112 -4.41 43.64 -5.18
C GLU A 112 -5.26 44.91 -5.34
N GLN A 113 -6.60 44.78 -5.30
CA GLN A 113 -7.53 45.89 -5.52
C GLN A 113 -7.66 46.84 -4.32
N ASN A 114 -7.21 46.44 -3.13
CA ASN A 114 -7.34 47.21 -1.88
C ASN A 114 -5.97 47.37 -1.17
N ALA A 115 -4.90 47.54 -1.94
CA ALA A 115 -3.51 47.67 -1.45
C ALA A 115 -3.24 48.90 -0.55
N ASN A 116 -4.25 49.76 -0.33
CA ASN A 116 -4.25 50.83 0.67
C ASN A 116 -4.75 50.39 2.06
N VAL A 117 -5.33 49.20 2.16
CA VAL A 117 -5.82 48.57 3.41
C VAL A 117 -4.86 47.47 3.85
N PHE A 118 -4.43 46.63 2.91
CA PHE A 118 -3.51 45.53 3.19
C PHE A 118 -2.04 46.03 3.26
N PRO A 119 -1.22 45.48 4.19
CA PRO A 119 0.22 45.66 4.13
C PRO A 119 0.84 44.91 2.92
N PRO A 120 2.12 45.13 2.60
CA PRO A 120 2.81 44.38 1.55
C PRO A 120 2.69 42.85 1.79
N TYR A 121 2.40 42.11 0.72
CA TYR A 121 1.99 40.69 0.78
C TYR A 121 3.04 39.78 1.41
N GLU A 122 4.32 40.15 1.33
CA GLU A 122 5.45 39.46 1.94
C GLU A 122 5.49 39.57 3.48
N ASN A 123 4.62 40.39 4.08
CA ASN A 123 4.37 40.46 5.53
C ASN A 123 3.12 39.66 5.96
N MET A 124 2.45 38.98 5.03
CA MET A 124 1.20 38.25 5.23
C MET A 124 1.35 36.77 4.91
N ILE A 125 0.74 35.91 5.72
CA ILE A 125 0.66 34.46 5.52
C ILE A 125 -0.82 34.06 5.59
N PHE A 126 -1.35 33.43 4.55
CA PHE A 126 -2.75 33.01 4.47
C PHE A 126 -2.83 31.48 4.35
N ASN A 127 -3.78 30.84 5.05
CA ASN A 127 -3.97 29.38 5.01
C ASN A 127 -4.87 28.89 3.84
N ASP A 128 -5.18 29.76 2.88
CA ASP A 128 -6.10 29.55 1.76
C ASP A 128 -7.57 29.23 2.18
N LYS A 129 -7.94 29.42 3.45
CA LYS A 129 -9.25 29.02 4.00
C LYS A 129 -9.93 30.12 4.81
N ASP A 130 -9.36 30.48 5.95
CA ASP A 130 -10.04 31.24 7.00
C ASP A 130 -9.13 31.99 7.99
N LEU A 131 -7.80 31.79 7.94
CA LEU A 131 -6.83 32.43 8.85
C LEU A 131 -5.70 33.13 8.10
N LEU A 132 -5.46 34.37 8.50
CA LEU A 132 -4.41 35.26 8.01
C LEU A 132 -3.54 35.72 9.19
N TRP A 133 -2.23 35.49 9.11
CA TRP A 133 -1.24 36.06 10.01
C TRP A 133 -0.57 37.25 9.32
N SER A 134 -0.34 38.35 10.03
CA SER A 134 0.45 39.48 9.52
C SER A 134 1.36 40.12 10.57
N LYS A 135 2.58 40.45 10.15
CA LYS A 135 3.51 41.26 10.96
C LYS A 135 2.96 42.67 11.24
N THR A 136 2.30 43.26 10.24
CA THR A 136 1.71 44.60 10.33
C THR A 136 0.24 44.51 10.73
N GLN A 137 -0.20 45.35 11.66
CA GLN A 137 -1.62 45.41 12.04
C GLN A 137 -2.44 46.03 10.89
N ILE A 138 -3.44 45.31 10.39
CA ILE A 138 -4.26 45.68 9.22
C ILE A 138 -5.43 46.61 9.60
N GLN A 139 -6.01 46.40 10.79
CA GLN A 139 -7.18 47.13 11.30
C GLN A 139 -7.14 47.26 12.82
N GLU A 140 -7.94 48.16 13.38
CA GLU A 140 -8.14 48.28 14.83
C GLU A 140 -8.81 47.03 15.42
N LYS A 141 -8.52 46.72 16.69
CA LYS A 141 -8.76 45.39 17.28
C LYS A 141 -10.24 45.05 17.48
N ASP A 142 -11.10 46.05 17.58
CA ASP A 142 -12.52 45.91 17.91
C ASP A 142 -13.45 46.09 16.68
N TYR A 143 -12.88 46.15 15.47
CA TYR A 143 -13.61 46.41 14.22
C TYR A 143 -13.42 45.29 13.19
N GLU A 144 -14.38 45.15 12.28
CA GLU A 144 -14.25 44.32 11.06
C GLU A 144 -14.05 45.21 9.84
N THR A 145 -13.08 44.89 8.97
CA THR A 145 -12.87 45.58 7.70
C THR A 145 -13.44 44.73 6.56
N GLN A 146 -14.30 45.33 5.73
CA GLN A 146 -14.80 44.68 4.51
C GLN A 146 -14.25 45.37 3.26
N CYS A 147 -13.42 44.65 2.52
CA CYS A 147 -12.85 45.06 1.24
C CYS A 147 -13.69 44.48 0.09
N ASN A 148 -13.97 45.29 -0.94
CA ASN A 148 -14.77 44.87 -2.10
C ASN A 148 -13.88 44.32 -3.23
N ILE A 149 -14.43 43.42 -4.04
CA ILE A 149 -13.78 42.85 -5.23
C ILE A 149 -14.62 43.17 -6.46
N TYR A 150 -13.96 43.68 -7.51
CA TYR A 150 -14.57 44.08 -8.78
C TYR A 150 -14.02 43.26 -9.96
N ASP A 151 -14.83 43.07 -10.99
CA ASP A 151 -14.38 42.54 -12.29
C ASP A 151 -13.83 43.64 -13.20
N GLU A 152 -13.36 43.25 -14.39
CA GLU A 152 -12.85 44.16 -15.45
C GLU A 152 -13.91 45.16 -15.96
N LYS A 153 -15.19 44.92 -15.67
CA LYS A 153 -16.34 45.76 -16.01
C LYS A 153 -16.80 46.62 -14.83
N TYR A 154 -15.99 46.68 -13.76
CA TYR A 154 -16.26 47.38 -12.51
C TYR A 154 -17.54 46.91 -11.78
N MET A 155 -18.02 45.71 -12.07
CA MET A 155 -19.11 45.09 -11.32
C MET A 155 -18.57 44.47 -10.03
N LYS A 156 -19.25 44.71 -8.90
CA LYS A 156 -18.89 44.13 -7.60
C LYS A 156 -19.22 42.63 -7.59
N ILE A 157 -18.19 41.79 -7.69
CA ILE A 157 -18.28 40.32 -7.79
C ILE A 157 -18.05 39.58 -6.47
N GLY A 158 -17.47 40.25 -5.46
CA GLY A 158 -17.25 39.65 -4.15
C GLY A 158 -16.79 40.63 -3.09
N ALA A 159 -16.52 40.13 -1.90
CA ALA A 159 -15.89 40.87 -0.82
C ALA A 159 -15.08 39.93 0.09
N VAL A 160 -14.08 40.50 0.76
CA VAL A 160 -13.36 39.87 1.86
C VAL A 160 -13.68 40.64 3.13
N THR A 161 -14.08 39.94 4.20
CA THR A 161 -14.22 40.51 5.54
C THR A 161 -13.12 39.97 6.43
N LEU A 162 -12.46 40.88 7.16
CA LEU A 162 -11.40 40.58 8.12
C LEU A 162 -11.91 40.87 9.54
N SER A 163 -11.82 39.89 10.43
CA SER A 163 -12.12 40.04 11.86
C SER A 163 -10.85 39.78 12.66
N PHE A 164 -10.44 40.69 13.55
CA PHE A 164 -9.26 40.48 14.40
C PHE A 164 -9.52 39.36 15.43
N VAL A 165 -8.59 38.41 15.54
CA VAL A 165 -8.70 37.25 16.44
C VAL A 165 -7.79 37.40 17.65
N GLY A 166 -6.57 37.91 17.46
CA GLY A 166 -5.62 38.07 18.54
C GLY A 166 -4.18 38.29 18.08
N ILE A 167 -3.25 38.09 19.00
CA ILE A 167 -1.80 38.19 18.76
C ILE A 167 -1.17 36.86 19.15
N ALA A 168 -0.41 36.26 18.23
CA ALA A 168 0.44 35.10 18.50
C ALA A 168 1.90 35.55 18.64
N ASN A 169 2.65 34.93 19.56
CA ASN A 169 3.99 35.38 19.96
C ASN A 169 4.99 34.20 19.97
N TYR A 170 5.56 33.92 18.80
CA TYR A 170 6.44 32.78 18.55
C TYR A 170 7.86 33.13 18.98
N SER A 171 8.35 32.52 20.07
CA SER A 171 9.66 32.84 20.69
C SER A 171 10.57 31.61 20.82
N SER A 172 11.82 31.83 21.22
CA SER A 172 12.84 30.77 21.35
C SER A 172 12.52 29.69 22.40
N ASP A 173 11.67 29.98 23.39
CA ASP A 173 11.33 29.05 24.49
C ASP A 173 10.25 28.00 24.11
N TRP A 174 9.78 27.98 22.86
CA TRP A 174 8.65 27.18 22.39
C TRP A 174 8.84 25.64 22.43
N GLN A 175 10.02 25.14 22.79
CA GLN A 175 10.28 23.71 22.95
C GLN A 175 9.60 23.06 24.18
N MET A 176 8.82 23.82 24.97
CA MET A 176 8.33 23.41 26.30
C MET A 176 6.80 23.32 26.46
N GLN A 177 5.99 23.72 25.47
CA GLN A 177 4.52 23.78 25.62
C GLN A 177 3.78 22.96 24.54
N ASP A 178 2.45 22.83 24.69
CA ASP A 178 1.63 21.92 23.88
C ASP A 178 1.14 22.54 22.53
N GLU A 179 1.75 23.66 22.11
CA GLU A 179 1.42 24.46 20.91
C GLU A 179 2.14 23.98 19.62
N GLU A 180 2.74 22.78 19.66
CA GLU A 180 3.52 22.15 18.58
C GLU A 180 2.79 22.12 17.22
N HIS A 181 1.46 21.96 17.22
CA HIS A 181 0.65 21.93 16.01
C HIS A 181 0.59 23.29 15.30
N GLU A 182 0.49 24.38 16.05
CA GLU A 182 0.41 25.74 15.48
C GLU A 182 1.76 26.18 14.92
N MET A 183 2.86 25.84 15.61
CA MET A 183 4.22 26.08 15.11
C MET A 183 4.47 25.29 13.82
N ALA A 184 4.06 24.02 13.75
CA ALA A 184 4.17 23.22 12.53
C ALA A 184 3.36 23.84 11.37
N GLN A 185 2.11 24.23 11.62
CA GLN A 185 1.25 24.88 10.62
C GLN A 185 1.84 26.21 10.12
N LEU A 186 2.39 27.04 11.00
CA LEU A 186 3.00 28.31 10.60
C LEU A 186 4.22 28.08 9.70
N ILE A 187 5.10 27.13 10.04
CA ILE A 187 6.27 26.78 9.22
C ILE A 187 5.83 26.24 7.85
N ASP A 188 4.86 25.31 7.81
CA ASP A 188 4.29 24.78 6.56
C ASP A 188 3.75 25.89 5.66
N LEU A 189 3.12 26.91 6.24
CA LEU A 189 2.58 28.06 5.51
C LEU A 189 3.65 29.07 5.08
N ILE A 190 4.67 29.38 5.90
CA ILE A 190 5.80 30.24 5.50
C ILE A 190 6.47 29.66 4.24
N VAL A 191 6.83 28.38 4.30
CA VAL A 191 7.60 27.68 3.26
C VAL A 191 6.82 27.55 1.95
N THR A 192 5.48 27.60 1.99
CA THR A 192 4.62 27.54 0.81
C THR A 192 3.98 28.90 0.45
N ALA A 193 4.23 29.97 1.20
CA ALA A 193 3.54 31.26 1.06
C ALA A 193 3.72 31.89 -0.34
N ARG A 194 4.95 31.92 -0.85
CA ARG A 194 5.25 32.35 -2.22
C ARG A 194 4.43 31.58 -3.25
N ASN A 195 4.43 30.25 -3.13
CA ASN A 195 3.75 29.36 -4.07
C ASN A 195 2.22 29.50 -4.00
N ARG A 196 1.65 30.01 -2.88
CA ARG A 196 0.22 30.31 -2.68
C ARG A 196 -0.18 31.74 -3.05
N CYS A 197 0.75 32.69 -3.04
CA CYS A 197 0.45 34.08 -3.27
C CYS A 197 0.28 34.35 -4.77
N HIS A 198 -0.96 34.52 -5.22
CA HIS A 198 -1.30 34.76 -6.64
C HIS A 198 -0.75 36.08 -7.21
N LEU A 199 -0.12 36.93 -6.38
CA LEU A 199 0.56 38.15 -6.79
C LEU A 199 2.03 37.89 -7.19
N THR A 200 2.53 36.67 -6.98
CA THR A 200 3.86 36.22 -7.42
C THR A 200 3.79 35.61 -8.81
N LYS A 201 4.89 35.75 -9.58
CA LYS A 201 5.06 35.04 -10.86
C LYS A 201 5.06 33.51 -10.68
N ASP A 202 5.57 33.04 -9.55
CA ASP A 202 5.75 31.61 -9.30
C ASP A 202 4.40 30.88 -9.13
N SER A 203 3.34 31.60 -8.75
CA SER A 203 2.01 31.04 -8.53
C SER A 203 1.34 30.41 -9.77
N SER A 204 1.74 30.77 -10.99
CA SER A 204 1.21 30.12 -12.20
C SER A 204 1.74 28.71 -12.42
N TYR A 205 2.90 28.37 -11.86
CA TYR A 205 3.49 27.02 -12.01
C TYR A 205 2.93 26.02 -10.99
N PHE A 206 2.26 26.48 -9.92
CA PHE A 206 1.96 25.67 -8.74
C PHE A 206 0.46 25.58 -8.38
N TYR A 207 -0.01 24.37 -8.10
CA TYR A 207 -1.31 24.09 -7.49
C TYR A 207 -1.11 23.60 -6.05
N ASN A 208 -1.65 24.32 -5.07
CA ASN A 208 -1.51 23.97 -3.65
C ASN A 208 -2.77 23.26 -3.11
N GLN A 209 -2.58 22.23 -2.30
CA GLN A 209 -3.63 21.52 -1.58
C GLN A 209 -3.13 21.06 -0.22
N ASP A 210 -3.61 21.71 0.84
CA ASP A 210 -3.19 21.49 2.22
C ASP A 210 -1.66 21.58 2.37
N LYS A 211 -0.99 20.45 2.60
CA LYS A 211 0.47 20.30 2.77
C LYS A 211 1.23 19.89 1.50
N ASN A 212 0.57 19.94 0.35
CA ASN A 212 1.12 19.48 -0.92
C ASN A 212 1.12 20.62 -1.96
N THR A 213 2.23 20.80 -2.66
CA THR A 213 2.38 21.71 -3.80
C THR A 213 2.67 20.88 -5.05
N TYR A 214 1.92 21.08 -6.12
CA TYR A 214 1.96 20.30 -7.36
C TYR A 214 2.37 21.18 -8.54
N LEU A 215 3.25 20.70 -9.42
CA LEU A 215 3.66 21.47 -10.60
C LEU A 215 2.64 21.29 -11.72
N ILE A 216 2.07 22.39 -12.24
CA ILE A 216 0.99 22.35 -13.23
C ILE A 216 1.38 22.86 -14.62
N ASP A 217 2.61 23.34 -14.80
CA ASP A 217 3.17 23.59 -16.11
C ASP A 217 3.75 22.28 -16.71
N GLY A 218 3.22 21.90 -17.87
CA GLY A 218 3.62 20.69 -18.60
C GLY A 218 4.96 20.79 -19.34
N ASN A 219 5.55 21.98 -19.46
CA ASN A 219 6.83 22.19 -20.16
C ASN A 219 8.04 21.70 -19.35
N HIS A 220 7.88 21.34 -18.08
CA HIS A 220 8.99 20.95 -17.20
C HIS A 220 9.17 19.44 -17.06
N THR A 221 10.40 18.98 -17.30
CA THR A 221 10.89 17.64 -16.97
C THR A 221 11.93 17.73 -15.85
N ALA A 222 12.06 16.68 -15.03
CA ALA A 222 13.15 16.52 -14.09
C ALA A 222 14.38 15.98 -14.83
N ASN A 223 15.48 16.73 -14.76
CA ASN A 223 16.65 16.63 -15.63
C ASN A 223 17.45 15.35 -15.38
N ILE A 224 17.48 14.84 -14.15
CA ILE A 224 18.40 13.75 -13.75
C ILE A 224 17.98 12.39 -14.30
N PHE A 225 16.71 12.26 -14.70
CA PHE A 225 16.12 11.01 -15.22
C PHE A 225 15.13 11.21 -16.37
N SER A 226 15.02 12.42 -16.92
CA SER A 226 13.97 12.82 -17.89
C SER A 226 12.54 12.52 -17.41
N ILE A 227 12.29 12.53 -16.10
CA ILE A 227 10.98 12.21 -15.50
C ILE A 227 10.03 13.41 -15.70
N PRO A 228 8.92 13.28 -16.45
CA PRO A 228 8.07 14.43 -16.77
C PRO A 228 7.28 14.89 -15.54
N MET A 229 7.23 16.20 -15.25
CA MET A 229 6.54 16.66 -14.03
C MET A 229 5.01 16.63 -14.16
N VAL A 230 4.49 16.68 -15.38
CA VAL A 230 3.08 16.36 -15.71
C VAL A 230 3.07 15.27 -16.78
N PHE A 231 2.18 14.28 -16.65
CA PHE A 231 2.02 13.20 -17.62
C PHE A 231 0.55 12.87 -17.89
N TYR A 232 0.25 12.40 -19.11
CA TYR A 232 -1.11 12.05 -19.52
C TYR A 232 -1.50 10.64 -19.03
N VAL A 233 -2.70 10.51 -18.47
CA VAL A 233 -3.24 9.25 -17.92
C VAL A 233 -4.26 8.61 -18.88
N GLY A 234 -4.86 9.41 -19.75
CA GLY A 234 -5.89 9.00 -20.72
C GLY A 234 -7.25 9.62 -20.44
N GLY A 235 -8.05 9.81 -21.49
CA GLY A 235 -9.45 10.27 -21.39
C GLY A 235 -9.62 11.70 -20.85
N GLY A 236 -8.71 12.62 -21.18
CA GLY A 236 -8.74 14.00 -20.64
C GLY A 236 -8.34 14.11 -19.16
N VAL A 237 -7.66 13.08 -18.63
CA VAL A 237 -7.07 13.06 -17.29
C VAL A 237 -5.55 13.11 -17.41
N GLU A 238 -4.96 13.99 -16.63
CA GLU A 238 -3.51 14.13 -16.45
C GLU A 238 -3.12 13.86 -14.99
N ALA A 239 -1.83 13.72 -14.75
CA ALA A 239 -1.27 13.56 -13.42
C ALA A 239 -0.04 14.47 -13.27
N SER A 240 -0.12 15.37 -12.28
CA SER A 240 1.00 16.20 -11.87
C SER A 240 1.78 15.51 -10.75
N ARG A 241 3.12 15.59 -10.81
CA ARG A 241 4.05 15.26 -9.73
C ARG A 241 4.25 16.51 -8.86
N GLY A 242 4.25 16.32 -7.55
CA GLY A 242 4.35 17.39 -6.57
C GLY A 242 5.07 16.99 -5.29
N MET A 243 5.27 17.95 -4.41
CA MET A 243 5.99 17.82 -3.15
C MET A 243 5.04 17.96 -1.96
N HIS A 244 5.12 17.02 -1.02
CA HIS A 244 4.63 17.16 0.34
C HIS A 244 5.68 17.90 1.17
N PHE A 245 5.26 18.83 2.02
CA PHE A 245 6.09 19.42 3.07
C PHE A 245 5.29 19.42 4.38
N SER A 246 5.87 18.88 5.45
CA SER A 246 5.23 18.80 6.76
C SER A 246 6.26 18.98 7.88
N ALA A 247 6.28 20.16 8.48
CA ALA A 247 7.11 20.53 9.60
C ALA A 247 6.77 19.70 10.85
N LYS A 248 7.81 19.36 11.60
CA LYS A 248 7.78 18.58 12.84
C LYS A 248 8.73 19.25 13.86
N PRO A 249 8.22 20.14 14.72
CA PRO A 249 8.96 20.61 15.88
C PRO A 249 9.24 19.47 16.86
N ASN A 250 10.08 19.72 17.87
CA ASN A 250 10.26 18.86 19.04
C ASN A 250 10.66 17.39 18.76
N LEU A 251 11.19 17.06 17.58
CA LEU A 251 11.84 15.78 17.34
C LEU A 251 13.23 15.76 18.01
N ARG A 252 13.82 14.58 18.20
CA ARG A 252 15.16 14.42 18.80
C ARG A 252 16.26 15.15 18.03
N GLY A 253 16.06 15.40 16.74
CA GLY A 253 16.93 16.20 15.88
C GLY A 253 16.71 17.71 15.96
N GLY A 254 15.74 18.20 16.73
CA GLY A 254 15.25 19.58 16.72
C GLY A 254 14.04 19.74 15.78
N THR A 255 13.85 20.94 15.22
CA THR A 255 12.81 21.19 14.21
C THR A 255 13.23 20.62 12.85
N LEU A 256 12.48 19.64 12.36
CA LEU A 256 12.70 19.02 11.05
C LEU A 256 11.45 19.25 10.17
N ALA A 257 11.55 18.93 8.89
CA ALA A 257 10.40 18.76 8.00
C ALA A 257 10.50 17.41 7.28
N ASN A 258 9.37 16.72 7.18
CA ASN A 258 9.23 15.58 6.27
C ASN A 258 8.92 16.12 4.88
N VAL A 259 9.66 15.65 3.86
CA VAL A 259 9.48 16.06 2.47
C VAL A 259 9.37 14.82 1.59
N ASP A 260 8.30 14.68 0.81
CA ASP A 260 8.04 13.47 0.02
C ASP A 260 7.33 13.75 -1.31
N ARG A 261 7.40 12.80 -2.24
CA ARG A 261 6.79 12.90 -3.57
C ARG A 261 5.31 12.56 -3.50
N ARG A 262 4.47 13.42 -4.06
CA ARG A 262 3.03 13.22 -4.25
C ARG A 262 2.65 13.25 -5.72
N GLN A 263 1.43 12.81 -6.02
CA GLN A 263 0.77 13.08 -7.30
C GLN A 263 -0.63 13.66 -7.08
N LEU A 264 -1.13 14.35 -8.10
CA LEU A 264 -2.50 14.86 -8.17
C LEU A 264 -3.08 14.53 -9.54
N LYS A 265 -4.24 13.88 -9.56
CA LYS A 265 -5.05 13.69 -10.77
C LYS A 265 -5.66 15.02 -11.19
N LEU A 266 -5.32 15.49 -12.38
CA LEU A 266 -5.75 16.76 -12.96
C LEU A 266 -6.76 16.55 -14.07
N THR A 267 -7.59 17.57 -14.26
CA THR A 267 -8.52 17.74 -15.38
C THR A 267 -8.80 19.23 -15.57
N TYR A 268 -9.63 19.57 -16.55
CA TYR A 268 -9.75 20.92 -17.08
C TYR A 268 -11.19 21.45 -16.88
N GLU A 269 -11.38 22.43 -15.99
CA GLU A 269 -12.68 23.08 -15.73
C GLU A 269 -12.96 24.18 -16.77
N ASN A 270 -13.92 23.93 -17.66
CA ASN A 270 -14.29 24.77 -18.82
C ASN A 270 -14.82 26.17 -18.45
N HIS A 271 -14.23 27.24 -19.01
CA HIS A 271 -14.88 28.54 -19.27
C HIS A 271 -14.00 29.40 -20.21
N PRO A 272 -14.57 30.15 -21.18
CA PRO A 272 -15.86 30.84 -21.05
C PRO A 272 -17.06 30.07 -21.62
N PHE A 273 -16.85 29.26 -22.66
CA PHE A 273 -17.93 28.55 -23.34
C PHE A 273 -18.13 27.15 -22.76
N THR A 274 -19.35 26.83 -22.35
CA THR A 274 -19.78 25.44 -22.18
C THR A 274 -19.92 24.78 -23.54
N PHE A 275 -19.30 23.61 -23.72
CA PHE A 275 -19.57 22.71 -24.84
C PHE A 275 -21.08 22.40 -24.91
N GLY A 276 -21.69 22.59 -26.08
CA GLY A 276 -23.07 22.19 -26.34
C GLY A 276 -23.13 20.83 -27.03
N GLU A 277 -22.67 20.79 -28.28
CA GLU A 277 -22.70 19.61 -29.14
C GLU A 277 -21.56 19.70 -30.19
N LEU A 278 -21.24 18.57 -30.82
CA LEU A 278 -20.43 18.54 -32.04
C LEU A 278 -21.36 18.65 -33.27
N THR A 279 -20.83 19.11 -34.40
CA THR A 279 -21.52 19.00 -35.68
C THR A 279 -21.52 17.57 -36.22
N ASP A 280 -22.65 17.12 -36.77
CA ASP A 280 -22.74 15.84 -37.51
C ASP A 280 -21.92 15.85 -38.82
N SER A 281 -21.51 17.03 -39.30
CA SER A 281 -20.69 17.21 -40.50
C SER A 281 -19.33 17.85 -40.19
N PRO A 282 -18.29 17.56 -40.99
CA PRO A 282 -16.96 18.16 -40.82
C PRO A 282 -16.95 19.68 -41.08
N ALA A 283 -15.87 20.38 -40.72
CA ALA A 283 -15.74 21.84 -40.85
C ALA A 283 -15.90 22.35 -42.30
N ASN A 284 -15.47 21.57 -43.30
CA ASN A 284 -15.70 21.85 -44.73
C ASN A 284 -17.12 21.52 -45.24
N ARG A 285 -18.00 20.97 -44.40
CA ARG A 285 -19.42 20.68 -44.69
C ARG A 285 -20.39 21.19 -43.62
N THR A 286 -19.87 21.88 -42.61
CA THR A 286 -20.62 22.73 -41.70
C THR A 286 -20.70 24.09 -42.35
N PHE A 287 -21.91 24.60 -42.61
CA PHE A 287 -22.12 25.88 -43.29
C PHE A 287 -22.80 26.87 -42.36
N ILE A 288 -22.23 28.06 -42.22
CA ILE A 288 -22.89 29.19 -41.55
C ILE A 288 -23.24 30.29 -42.56
N THR A 289 -24.15 31.18 -42.16
CA THR A 289 -24.63 32.29 -42.98
C THR A 289 -23.94 33.58 -42.55
N VAL A 290 -23.33 34.30 -43.49
CA VAL A 290 -22.57 35.54 -43.23
C VAL A 290 -23.07 36.65 -44.16
N GLY A 291 -23.37 37.82 -43.59
CA GLY A 291 -23.84 38.99 -44.35
C GLY A 291 -25.16 38.73 -45.10
N ASP A 292 -25.18 39.08 -46.39
CA ASP A 292 -26.36 39.04 -47.27
C ASP A 292 -26.77 37.60 -47.67
N ASN A 293 -27.14 36.78 -46.68
CA ASN A 293 -27.52 35.36 -46.84
C ASN A 293 -26.48 34.45 -47.54
N ARG A 294 -25.21 34.88 -47.63
CA ARG A 294 -24.15 34.03 -48.21
C ARG A 294 -23.85 32.88 -47.25
N ARG A 295 -24.04 31.66 -47.71
CA ARG A 295 -23.55 30.45 -47.02
C ARG A 295 -22.08 30.22 -47.39
N ILE A 296 -21.27 29.93 -46.37
CA ILE A 296 -19.84 29.59 -46.48
C ILE A 296 -19.57 28.45 -45.50
N SER A 297 -18.67 27.51 -45.82
CA SER A 297 -18.28 26.50 -44.84
C SER A 297 -17.41 27.11 -43.74
N VAL A 298 -17.38 26.48 -42.57
CA VAL A 298 -16.54 26.98 -41.45
C VAL A 298 -15.06 26.94 -41.83
N ALA A 299 -14.63 25.94 -42.61
CA ALA A 299 -13.27 25.87 -43.12
C ALA A 299 -12.92 27.03 -44.07
N GLU A 300 -13.76 27.30 -45.08
CA GLU A 300 -13.57 28.42 -46.02
C GLU A 300 -13.62 29.79 -45.32
N LEU A 301 -14.45 29.93 -44.28
CA LEU A 301 -14.54 31.17 -43.51
C LEU A 301 -13.24 31.45 -42.76
N PHE A 302 -12.75 30.47 -41.99
CA PHE A 302 -11.50 30.57 -41.25
C PHE A 302 -10.30 30.80 -42.20
N GLU A 303 -10.27 30.13 -43.36
CA GLU A 303 -9.30 30.41 -44.43
C GLU A 303 -9.40 31.84 -44.96
N SER A 304 -10.61 32.38 -45.16
CA SER A 304 -10.82 33.76 -45.63
C SER A 304 -10.42 34.84 -44.61
N ASP A 305 -10.50 34.52 -43.31
CA ASP A 305 -9.98 35.34 -42.21
C ASP A 305 -8.47 35.11 -41.95
N GLY A 306 -7.77 34.39 -42.84
CA GLY A 306 -6.31 34.17 -42.79
C GLY A 306 -5.85 33.08 -41.83
N ASN A 307 -6.76 32.26 -41.31
CA ASN A 307 -6.53 31.18 -40.34
C ASN A 307 -6.94 29.81 -40.93
N PRO A 308 -6.25 29.30 -41.97
CA PRO A 308 -6.65 28.06 -42.65
C PRO A 308 -6.75 26.87 -41.69
N VAL A 309 -7.79 26.05 -41.84
CA VAL A 309 -8.00 24.85 -41.03
C VAL A 309 -7.17 23.69 -41.60
N LYS A 310 -6.20 23.18 -40.86
CA LYS A 310 -5.35 22.04 -41.24
C LYS A 310 -6.10 20.71 -41.22
N TYR A 311 -7.12 20.59 -40.37
CA TYR A 311 -7.94 19.38 -40.21
C TYR A 311 -9.42 19.60 -40.60
N PRO A 312 -9.73 20.05 -41.84
CA PRO A 312 -11.08 20.48 -42.23
C PRO A 312 -12.10 19.34 -42.33
N ASN A 313 -11.64 18.09 -42.22
CA ASN A 313 -12.45 16.86 -42.16
C ASN A 313 -12.85 16.45 -40.74
N LEU A 314 -12.45 17.18 -39.69
CA LEU A 314 -12.97 17.03 -38.33
C LEU A 314 -14.25 17.85 -38.13
N PRO A 315 -15.16 17.47 -37.22
CA PRO A 315 -16.32 18.28 -36.87
C PRO A 315 -15.93 19.59 -36.16
N CYS A 316 -16.90 20.49 -36.07
CA CYS A 316 -16.84 21.72 -35.29
C CYS A 316 -17.54 21.54 -33.93
N ILE A 317 -17.23 22.43 -32.99
CA ILE A 317 -17.92 22.56 -31.70
C ILE A 317 -18.94 23.71 -31.80
N PHE A 318 -20.17 23.45 -31.32
CA PHE A 318 -21.15 24.50 -31.01
C PHE A 318 -21.13 24.83 -29.50
N PRO A 319 -21.08 26.11 -29.11
CA PRO A 319 -21.18 26.53 -27.71
C PRO A 319 -22.63 26.51 -27.23
N ALA A 320 -22.88 25.98 -26.02
CA ALA A 320 -24.23 25.78 -25.48
C ALA A 320 -25.04 27.08 -25.22
N SER A 321 -24.42 28.25 -25.34
CA SER A 321 -25.06 29.56 -25.15
C SER A 321 -25.42 30.27 -26.47
N SER A 322 -25.34 29.61 -27.62
CA SER A 322 -25.81 30.19 -28.89
C SER A 322 -27.34 30.18 -28.94
N ASN A 323 -27.96 31.35 -29.06
CA ASN A 323 -29.38 31.45 -29.42
C ASN A 323 -29.61 30.81 -30.81
N ASN A 324 -30.77 30.17 -31.00
CA ASN A 324 -31.08 29.38 -32.21
C ASN A 324 -30.87 30.12 -33.54
N ASP A 325 -31.06 31.44 -33.57
CA ASP A 325 -30.95 32.26 -34.77
C ASP A 325 -29.50 32.59 -35.19
N ASN A 326 -28.49 32.25 -34.36
CA ASN A 326 -27.06 32.46 -34.67
C ASN A 326 -26.17 31.40 -33.97
N LYS A 327 -26.18 30.16 -34.48
CA LYS A 327 -25.22 29.12 -34.08
C LYS A 327 -23.83 29.38 -34.68
N LEU A 328 -22.92 29.94 -33.88
CA LEU A 328 -21.50 30.03 -34.20
C LEU A 328 -20.82 28.66 -34.05
N ALA A 329 -20.15 28.19 -35.10
CA ALA A 329 -19.42 26.92 -35.12
C ALA A 329 -17.91 27.18 -35.20
N TYR A 330 -17.13 26.48 -34.38
CA TYR A 330 -15.67 26.61 -34.31
C TYR A 330 -14.99 25.27 -34.67
N PRO A 331 -14.00 25.22 -35.58
CA PRO A 331 -13.24 23.99 -35.83
C PRO A 331 -12.52 23.55 -34.55
N ILE A 332 -12.52 22.25 -34.24
CA ILE A 332 -11.86 21.70 -33.03
C ILE A 332 -10.40 22.18 -32.90
N GLU A 333 -9.69 22.29 -34.03
CA GLU A 333 -8.32 22.79 -34.13
C GLU A 333 -8.09 24.18 -33.52
N TYR A 334 -9.09 25.07 -33.61
CA TYR A 334 -9.04 26.44 -33.08
C TYR A 334 -9.72 26.57 -31.70
N VAL A 335 -10.18 25.48 -31.10
CA VAL A 335 -10.78 25.46 -29.76
C VAL A 335 -9.82 24.80 -28.77
N THR A 336 -8.97 25.62 -28.15
CA THR A 336 -8.22 25.19 -26.96
C THR A 336 -9.16 25.08 -25.76
N THR A 337 -8.85 24.17 -24.83
CA THR A 337 -9.42 24.19 -23.49
C THR A 337 -8.88 25.39 -22.72
N SER A 338 -9.52 26.56 -22.92
CA SER A 338 -9.51 27.66 -21.94
C SER A 338 -10.16 27.11 -20.67
N ALA A 339 -9.33 26.55 -19.80
CA ALA A 339 -9.80 25.77 -18.68
C ALA A 339 -8.86 25.93 -17.50
N ARG A 340 -9.45 26.09 -16.32
CA ARG A 340 -8.69 26.13 -15.07
C ARG A 340 -8.30 24.70 -14.71
N ILE A 341 -7.04 24.50 -14.39
CA ILE A 341 -6.53 23.21 -13.92
C ILE A 341 -7.21 22.89 -12.59
N ALA A 342 -7.91 21.75 -12.58
CA ALA A 342 -8.80 21.33 -11.52
C ALA A 342 -8.50 19.88 -11.10
N LYS A 343 -8.88 19.54 -9.87
CA LYS A 343 -8.72 18.17 -9.37
C LYS A 343 -9.74 17.23 -10.02
N PHE A 344 -9.28 16.15 -10.64
CA PHE A 344 -10.15 15.08 -11.12
C PHE A 344 -10.75 14.30 -9.94
N LYS A 345 -12.09 14.36 -9.80
CA LYS A 345 -12.85 13.92 -8.60
C LYS A 345 -13.43 12.50 -8.70
N GLU A 346 -13.45 11.91 -9.89
CA GLU A 346 -14.03 10.59 -10.13
C GLU A 346 -12.99 9.45 -9.99
N PRO A 347 -13.43 8.17 -9.86
CA PRO A 347 -12.52 7.03 -10.00
C PRO A 347 -11.88 7.00 -11.40
N LEU A 348 -10.71 6.36 -11.48
CA LEU A 348 -10.08 6.05 -12.76
C LEU A 348 -10.65 4.71 -13.28
N THR A 349 -10.52 4.47 -14.58
CA THR A 349 -10.69 3.12 -15.17
C THR A 349 -9.44 2.28 -14.95
N ASP A 350 -9.56 0.96 -14.97
CA ASP A 350 -8.45 0.01 -14.73
C ASP A 350 -7.19 0.31 -15.58
N ARG A 351 -7.38 0.72 -16.85
CA ARG A 351 -6.28 1.13 -17.75
C ARG A 351 -5.62 2.46 -17.31
N GLN A 352 -6.41 3.41 -16.83
CA GLN A 352 -5.89 4.66 -16.26
C GLN A 352 -5.20 4.41 -14.91
N GLU A 353 -5.72 3.50 -14.07
CA GLU A 353 -5.05 3.11 -12.81
C GLU A 353 -3.72 2.41 -13.07
N ALA A 354 -3.65 1.53 -14.07
CA ALA A 354 -2.38 0.92 -14.50
C ALA A 354 -1.36 1.97 -14.95
N CYS A 355 -1.74 2.89 -15.85
CA CYS A 355 -0.87 3.98 -16.33
C CYS A 355 -0.39 4.91 -15.20
N PHE A 356 -1.31 5.31 -14.31
CA PHE A 356 -1.03 6.14 -13.15
C PHE A 356 -0.09 5.43 -12.14
N THR A 357 -0.27 4.13 -11.94
CA THR A 357 0.56 3.29 -11.05
C THR A 357 1.96 3.09 -11.62
N GLN A 358 2.08 2.75 -12.91
CA GLN A 358 3.38 2.63 -13.60
C GLN A 358 4.19 3.92 -13.51
N ASN A 359 3.55 5.08 -13.70
CA ASN A 359 4.18 6.39 -13.52
C ASN A 359 4.36 6.81 -12.04
N SER A 360 3.92 6.02 -11.07
CA SER A 360 4.11 6.29 -9.63
C SER A 360 5.26 5.51 -9.01
N MET A 361 5.51 4.30 -9.53
CA MET A 361 6.58 3.41 -9.09
C MET A 361 7.96 4.01 -9.40
N LEU A 362 8.77 4.22 -8.36
CA LEU A 362 10.16 4.69 -8.46
C LEU A 362 11.01 3.96 -7.40
N PRO A 363 12.17 3.37 -7.78
CA PRO A 363 13.16 2.82 -6.84
C PRO A 363 13.79 3.89 -5.92
N PRO A 364 14.46 3.51 -4.81
CA PRO A 364 14.86 4.44 -3.74
C PRO A 364 15.82 5.50 -4.21
N HIS A 365 16.79 5.07 -5.02
CA HIS A 365 17.81 5.95 -5.56
C HIS A 365 17.22 6.95 -6.57
N MET A 366 16.13 6.61 -7.27
CA MET A 366 15.41 7.51 -8.17
C MET A 366 14.47 8.43 -7.40
N ARG A 367 13.66 7.92 -6.45
CA ARG A 367 12.77 8.75 -5.62
C ARG A 367 13.57 9.78 -4.79
N LEU A 368 14.68 9.35 -4.18
CA LEU A 368 15.55 10.23 -3.41
C LEU A 368 16.22 11.29 -4.29
N ALA A 369 16.79 10.92 -5.44
CA ALA A 369 17.45 11.89 -6.31
C ALA A 369 16.45 12.85 -7.00
N LEU A 370 15.22 12.40 -7.31
CA LEU A 370 14.13 13.27 -7.74
C LEU A 370 13.72 14.26 -6.63
N LEU A 371 13.68 13.82 -5.37
CA LEU A 371 13.42 14.70 -4.23
C LEU A 371 14.59 15.68 -3.98
N GLU A 372 15.84 15.26 -4.16
CA GLU A 372 17.00 16.15 -4.14
C GLU A 372 16.91 17.20 -5.27
N GLU A 373 16.46 16.85 -6.47
CA GLU A 373 16.24 17.80 -7.57
C GLU A 373 15.08 18.77 -7.30
N MET A 374 13.97 18.30 -6.72
CA MET A 374 12.81 19.15 -6.38
C MET A 374 13.12 20.16 -5.26
N ILE A 375 14.07 19.84 -4.37
CA ILE A 375 14.55 20.74 -3.30
C ILE A 375 15.69 21.64 -3.80
N ASP A 376 16.64 21.10 -4.58
CA ASP A 376 17.80 21.86 -5.08
C ASP A 376 18.24 21.45 -6.51
N PRO A 377 17.56 21.97 -7.54
CA PRO A 377 17.84 21.56 -8.92
C PRO A 377 19.26 21.92 -9.38
N GLU A 378 19.83 23.01 -8.84
CA GLU A 378 21.21 23.45 -9.14
C GLU A 378 22.23 22.41 -8.63
N HIS A 379 22.18 22.08 -7.34
CA HIS A 379 23.11 21.12 -6.74
C HIS A 379 22.93 19.69 -7.31
N ALA A 380 21.69 19.29 -7.57
CA ALA A 380 21.38 17.99 -8.11
C ALA A 380 21.87 17.84 -9.57
N TYR A 381 21.85 18.92 -10.36
CA TYR A 381 22.48 18.98 -11.68
C TYR A 381 24.02 18.88 -11.61
N GLU A 382 24.68 19.67 -10.75
CA GLU A 382 26.14 19.61 -10.54
C GLU A 382 26.61 18.18 -10.16
N LYS A 383 25.91 17.56 -9.21
CA LYS A 383 26.12 16.20 -8.73
C LYS A 383 25.97 15.14 -9.84
N THR A 384 25.16 15.41 -10.85
CA THR A 384 24.95 14.53 -12.02
C THR A 384 26.09 14.69 -13.03
N LYS A 385 26.44 15.93 -13.37
CA LYS A 385 27.60 16.27 -14.22
C LYS A 385 28.93 15.72 -13.66
N GLU A 386 29.09 15.72 -12.33
CA GLU A 386 30.21 15.03 -11.68
C GLU A 386 30.20 13.51 -11.89
N LYS A 387 29.03 12.85 -11.77
CA LYS A 387 28.90 11.40 -11.98
C LYS A 387 29.23 11.01 -13.41
N GLU A 388 28.73 11.74 -14.39
CA GLU A 388 29.04 11.52 -15.82
C GLU A 388 30.55 11.62 -16.07
N THR A 389 31.18 12.68 -15.55
CA THR A 389 32.63 12.90 -15.64
C THR A 389 33.43 11.77 -14.98
N LYS A 390 32.94 11.20 -13.87
CA LYS A 390 33.56 10.06 -13.17
C LYS A 390 33.31 8.73 -13.89
N SER A 391 32.12 8.53 -14.46
CA SER A 391 31.75 7.33 -15.22
C SER A 391 32.56 7.23 -16.52
N SER A 392 32.62 8.31 -17.30
CA SER A 392 33.42 8.40 -18.52
C SER A 392 34.90 8.09 -18.26
N LYS A 393 35.47 8.61 -17.16
CA LYS A 393 36.83 8.24 -16.72
C LYS A 393 36.97 6.76 -16.36
N LYS A 394 35.99 6.14 -15.67
CA LYS A 394 36.03 4.70 -15.36
C LYS A 394 35.95 3.84 -16.63
N GLN A 395 35.07 4.19 -17.57
CA GLN A 395 34.99 3.54 -18.88
C GLN A 395 36.29 3.67 -19.68
N GLN A 396 36.91 4.85 -19.67
CA GLN A 396 38.20 5.09 -20.33
C GLN A 396 39.32 4.22 -19.75
N ILE A 397 39.40 4.08 -18.42
CA ILE A 397 40.36 3.19 -17.73
C ILE A 397 40.10 1.72 -18.08
N VAL A 398 38.84 1.26 -18.07
CA VAL A 398 38.48 -0.11 -18.45
C VAL A 398 38.81 -0.41 -19.91
N MET A 399 38.59 0.55 -20.81
CA MET A 399 38.94 0.40 -22.22
C MET A 399 40.46 0.36 -22.45
N GLU A 400 41.24 1.14 -21.69
CA GLU A 400 42.70 1.09 -21.72
C GLU A 400 43.25 -0.22 -21.12
N MET A 401 42.61 -0.76 -20.08
CA MET A 401 42.91 -2.10 -19.56
C MET A 401 42.60 -3.21 -20.58
N LYS A 402 41.41 -3.20 -21.21
CA LYS A 402 41.05 -4.16 -22.28
C LYS A 402 42.08 -4.12 -23.42
N LYS A 403 42.56 -2.95 -23.84
CA LYS A 403 43.63 -2.81 -24.84
C LYS A 403 44.97 -3.41 -24.39
N LYS A 404 45.39 -3.19 -23.14
CA LYS A 404 46.63 -3.79 -22.60
C LYS A 404 46.56 -5.31 -22.55
N ILE A 405 45.41 -5.86 -22.15
CA ILE A 405 45.17 -7.32 -22.11
C ILE A 405 45.18 -7.93 -23.52
N LEU A 406 44.52 -7.29 -24.50
CA LEU A 406 44.53 -7.75 -25.89
C LEU A 406 45.95 -7.79 -26.49
N ALA A 407 46.74 -6.71 -26.32
CA ALA A 407 48.12 -6.69 -26.78
C ALA A 407 48.99 -7.77 -26.10
N GLN A 408 48.73 -8.08 -24.82
CA GLN A 408 49.38 -9.17 -24.10
C GLN A 408 49.06 -10.54 -24.72
N ILE A 409 47.81 -10.76 -25.14
CA ILE A 409 47.34 -11.99 -25.78
C ILE A 409 47.93 -12.13 -27.20
N GLU A 410 47.95 -11.04 -27.98
CA GLU A 410 48.54 -11.03 -29.33
C GLU A 410 50.03 -11.41 -29.28
N MET A 411 50.82 -10.78 -28.39
CA MET A 411 52.22 -11.14 -28.16
C MET A 411 52.43 -12.58 -27.68
N THR A 412 51.44 -13.17 -27.00
CA THR A 412 51.50 -14.58 -26.58
C THR A 412 51.21 -15.51 -27.75
N ASN A 413 50.23 -15.18 -28.60
CA ASN A 413 49.85 -15.98 -29.76
C ASN A 413 50.93 -16.00 -30.86
N GLU A 414 51.62 -14.88 -31.12
CA GLU A 414 52.76 -14.87 -32.07
C GLU A 414 53.90 -15.82 -31.64
N SER A 415 54.04 -16.08 -30.35
CA SER A 415 55.02 -17.07 -29.85
C SER A 415 54.59 -18.53 -30.05
N ALA A 416 53.28 -18.80 -30.17
CA ALA A 416 52.72 -20.14 -30.30
C ALA A 416 52.64 -20.64 -31.76
N VAL A 417 52.45 -19.74 -32.73
CA VAL A 417 52.23 -20.08 -34.15
C VAL A 417 53.49 -20.64 -34.86
N ASN A 418 54.67 -20.55 -34.23
CA ASN A 418 55.94 -20.94 -34.86
C ASN A 418 56.38 -22.40 -34.68
N ASP A 419 55.73 -23.21 -33.81
CA ASP A 419 56.23 -24.55 -33.45
C ASP A 419 55.48 -25.74 -34.10
N GLU A 420 54.28 -25.55 -34.67
CA GLU A 420 53.50 -26.66 -35.29
C GLU A 420 53.60 -26.71 -36.82
N SER A 421 54.71 -27.24 -37.34
CA SER A 421 54.86 -27.53 -38.78
C SER A 421 55.64 -28.82 -39.09
N ARG A 422 55.15 -29.98 -38.64
CA ARG A 422 55.75 -31.27 -39.04
C ARG A 422 54.81 -32.49 -39.11
N ALA A 423 54.75 -33.04 -40.33
CA ALA A 423 54.34 -34.42 -40.71
C ALA A 423 52.84 -34.80 -40.70
N GLU A 424 52.25 -34.80 -41.91
CA GLU A 424 51.34 -35.87 -42.38
C GLU A 424 52.15 -37.18 -42.64
N GLN A 425 51.66 -38.39 -42.97
CA GLN A 425 50.38 -38.94 -43.51
C GLN A 425 50.12 -40.40 -42.97
N PRO A 426 48.97 -41.07 -43.28
CA PRO A 426 48.46 -42.21 -42.49
C PRO A 426 48.59 -43.62 -43.10
N SER A 427 48.36 -44.67 -42.28
CA SER A 427 48.07 -46.05 -42.75
C SER A 427 47.32 -46.96 -41.74
N THR A 428 46.19 -47.53 -42.18
CA THR A 428 45.60 -48.87 -41.87
C THR A 428 45.35 -49.35 -40.42
N ASP A 429 44.04 -49.55 -40.16
CA ASP A 429 43.38 -50.70 -39.48
C ASP A 429 43.42 -50.94 -37.95
N ASN A 430 42.19 -51.23 -37.45
CA ASN A 430 41.78 -51.96 -36.24
C ASN A 430 41.63 -51.28 -34.86
N GLU A 431 40.73 -51.92 -34.09
CA GLU A 431 40.35 -51.76 -32.67
C GLU A 431 39.42 -50.57 -32.28
N GLY A 432 38.79 -50.73 -31.11
CA GLY A 432 37.49 -50.12 -30.78
C GLY A 432 37.53 -48.84 -29.93
N PRO A 433 36.36 -48.23 -29.65
CA PRO A 433 36.27 -46.95 -28.95
C PRO A 433 36.63 -47.08 -27.46
N SER A 434 37.63 -46.32 -27.03
CA SER A 434 38.04 -46.17 -25.62
C SER A 434 37.74 -44.77 -25.09
N THR A 435 37.58 -44.64 -23.77
CA THR A 435 36.97 -43.46 -23.12
C THR A 435 37.96 -42.60 -22.31
N ALA A 436 37.97 -41.29 -22.59
CA ALA A 436 38.39 -40.22 -21.70
C ALA A 436 37.63 -38.95 -22.16
N ILE A 437 36.75 -38.30 -21.40
CA ILE A 437 36.92 -37.71 -20.05
C ILE A 437 38.07 -36.70 -20.02
N VAL A 438 37.79 -35.49 -20.50
CA VAL A 438 38.53 -34.26 -20.15
C VAL A 438 37.65 -33.45 -19.21
N LYS A 439 38.19 -33.08 -18.05
CA LYS A 439 37.58 -32.07 -17.17
C LYS A 439 38.07 -30.70 -17.64
N SER A 440 37.18 -29.82 -18.09
CA SER A 440 37.48 -28.39 -18.23
C SER A 440 37.43 -27.70 -16.86
N SER A 441 38.20 -26.62 -16.72
CA SER A 441 38.55 -26.03 -15.43
C SER A 441 37.71 -24.82 -15.06
N SER A 442 36.78 -24.99 -14.12
CA SER A 442 36.22 -23.88 -13.34
C SER A 442 37.21 -23.46 -12.25
N ASN A 443 38.04 -22.43 -12.52
CA ASN A 443 38.71 -21.59 -11.51
C ASN A 443 39.53 -20.48 -12.20
N CYS A 444 38.91 -19.32 -12.49
CA CYS A 444 39.64 -18.15 -12.98
C CYS A 444 38.91 -16.80 -12.73
N TRP A 445 38.17 -16.68 -11.61
CA TRP A 445 37.37 -15.48 -11.31
C TRP A 445 37.57 -14.86 -9.91
N GLU A 446 38.24 -15.53 -8.97
CA GLU A 446 38.47 -14.95 -7.63
C GLU A 446 39.58 -13.87 -7.61
N SER A 447 40.54 -13.95 -8.56
CA SER A 447 41.79 -13.16 -8.60
C SER A 447 41.64 -11.65 -8.82
N ILE A 448 40.42 -11.14 -9.06
CA ILE A 448 40.16 -9.71 -9.34
C ILE A 448 39.66 -8.96 -8.09
N SER A 449 39.07 -9.68 -7.12
CA SER A 449 38.41 -9.07 -5.95
C SER A 449 39.35 -8.51 -4.87
N GLU A 450 40.64 -8.87 -4.90
CA GLU A 450 41.64 -8.38 -3.92
C GLU A 450 42.42 -7.14 -4.37
N ALA A 451 42.33 -6.74 -5.65
CA ALA A 451 43.08 -5.60 -6.18
C ALA A 451 42.54 -4.24 -5.68
N GLU A 452 41.21 -4.06 -5.62
CA GLU A 452 40.57 -2.79 -5.22
C GLU A 452 40.62 -2.50 -3.69
N ARG A 453 41.38 -3.28 -2.90
CA ARG A 453 41.54 -3.07 -1.45
C ARG A 453 42.92 -2.57 -0.99
N ARG A 454 43.85 -2.31 -1.91
CA ARG A 454 45.18 -1.75 -1.59
C ARG A 454 45.40 -0.38 -2.22
N ASP A 455 44.65 0.62 -1.75
CA ASP A 455 45.05 2.03 -1.92
C ASP A 455 44.43 2.93 -0.83
N ASN A 456 44.82 2.69 0.44
CA ASN A 456 44.89 3.64 1.56
C ASN A 456 45.15 2.89 2.88
N LEU A 457 46.42 2.76 3.29
CA LEU A 457 46.94 2.72 4.68
C LEU A 457 48.34 2.08 4.67
N ASP A 458 49.38 2.92 4.59
CA ASP A 458 50.72 2.54 5.06
C ASP A 458 51.14 3.53 6.16
N THR A 459 51.41 3.00 7.35
CA THR A 459 52.17 3.69 8.40
C THR A 459 52.67 2.69 9.45
N SER A 460 53.56 1.78 9.01
CA SER A 460 54.61 1.14 9.83
C SER A 460 54.30 0.72 11.28
N ARG A 461 54.37 -0.59 11.57
CA ARG A 461 55.47 -1.17 12.38
C ARG A 461 55.43 -2.71 12.44
N SER A 462 56.61 -3.27 12.66
CA SER A 462 56.90 -4.71 12.79
C SER A 462 56.68 -5.24 14.21
N VAL A 463 56.43 -6.56 14.34
CA VAL A 463 57.28 -7.50 15.12
C VAL A 463 56.89 -8.96 14.81
N GLU A 464 57.81 -9.87 15.12
CA GLU A 464 57.89 -11.29 14.74
C GLU A 464 56.90 -12.24 15.46
N GLY A 465 56.78 -13.51 15.00
CA GLY A 465 56.29 -14.63 15.84
C GLY A 465 55.39 -15.66 15.12
N PRO A 466 55.79 -16.94 14.98
CA PRO A 466 55.04 -17.94 14.19
C PRO A 466 54.48 -19.14 15.01
N SER A 467 53.98 -20.14 14.27
CA SER A 467 53.76 -21.58 14.65
C SER A 467 52.41 -21.98 15.28
N THR A 468 51.88 -23.20 15.12
CA THR A 468 51.90 -24.25 14.05
C THR A 468 50.85 -25.34 14.38
N LEU A 469 50.57 -26.27 13.44
CA LEU A 469 49.99 -27.63 13.67
C LEU A 469 48.49 -27.71 14.06
N SER A 470 47.74 -28.80 13.81
CA SER A 470 48.06 -30.10 13.16
C SER A 470 46.87 -30.70 12.37
N GLU A 471 47.18 -31.61 11.44
CA GLU A 471 46.26 -32.42 10.63
C GLU A 471 45.59 -33.58 11.40
N ARG A 472 44.47 -34.14 10.85
CA ARG A 472 44.28 -35.57 10.41
C ARG A 472 42.78 -35.86 10.14
N SER A 473 42.38 -36.44 8.99
CA SER A 473 42.32 -37.89 8.64
C SER A 473 41.33 -38.69 9.50
N SER A 474 40.51 -39.63 9.01
CA SER A 474 40.10 -40.09 7.66
C SER A 474 38.81 -40.97 7.82
N THR A 475 38.18 -41.72 6.89
CA THR A 475 38.59 -42.33 5.59
C THR A 475 37.35 -42.60 4.70
N ILE A 476 37.41 -43.55 3.75
CA ILE A 476 36.42 -43.91 2.71
C ILE A 476 36.11 -45.43 2.82
N ILE A 477 34.93 -45.93 2.37
CA ILE A 477 34.75 -47.10 1.43
C ILE A 477 33.29 -47.65 1.36
N LYS A 478 32.67 -47.49 0.16
CA LYS A 478 31.83 -48.40 -0.67
C LYS A 478 30.64 -49.21 -0.02
N GLN A 479 29.73 -49.92 -0.74
CA GLN A 479 29.62 -50.30 -2.16
C GLN A 479 28.15 -50.66 -2.58
N HIS A 480 27.94 -50.88 -3.89
CA HIS A 480 26.86 -51.66 -4.57
C HIS A 480 25.50 -51.01 -4.93
N SER A 481 25.40 -50.64 -6.22
CA SER A 481 24.26 -50.89 -7.15
C SER A 481 24.36 -52.34 -7.72
N PRO A 482 23.58 -52.81 -8.74
CA PRO A 482 22.62 -52.15 -9.64
C PRO A 482 21.19 -52.80 -9.56
N ASP A 483 20.29 -53.04 -10.54
CA ASP A 483 20.25 -53.14 -12.02
C ASP A 483 18.83 -52.92 -12.61
N PHE A 484 18.74 -52.29 -13.81
CA PHE A 484 17.80 -52.56 -14.95
C PHE A 484 16.24 -52.44 -14.73
N GLU A 485 15.35 -52.27 -15.73
CA GLU A 485 15.44 -52.16 -17.22
C GLU A 485 14.31 -51.23 -17.78
N GLY A 486 14.30 -50.97 -19.10
CA GLY A 486 13.15 -50.39 -19.85
C GLY A 486 12.14 -51.45 -20.30
N PRO A 487 11.53 -51.39 -21.51
CA PRO A 487 11.66 -50.38 -22.58
C PRO A 487 10.36 -50.03 -23.38
N SER A 488 10.47 -49.14 -24.40
CA SER A 488 9.72 -49.19 -25.71
C SER A 488 8.18 -48.99 -25.72
N THR A 489 7.43 -48.65 -26.78
CA THR A 489 7.55 -48.10 -28.19
C THR A 489 6.10 -47.86 -28.70
N SER A 490 5.73 -47.07 -29.72
CA SER A 490 6.33 -45.98 -30.53
C SER A 490 5.30 -45.51 -31.61
N ALA A 491 5.42 -44.27 -32.12
CA ALA A 491 5.08 -43.77 -33.49
C ALA A 491 3.70 -44.14 -34.16
N ILE A 492 3.05 -43.31 -34.99
CA ILE A 492 3.47 -42.80 -36.32
C ILE A 492 2.55 -41.64 -36.81
N ARG A 493 3.17 -40.50 -37.18
CA ARG A 493 2.95 -39.57 -38.35
C ARG A 493 1.57 -38.97 -38.80
N TYR A 494 1.62 -37.63 -38.95
CA TYR A 494 1.22 -36.74 -40.08
C TYR A 494 -0.26 -36.44 -40.47
N LEU A 495 -0.60 -35.14 -40.43
CA LEU A 495 -1.21 -34.21 -41.43
C LEU A 495 -1.77 -32.99 -40.62
N GLN A 496 -1.48 -31.70 -40.85
CA GLN A 496 -1.57 -30.83 -42.05
C GLN A 496 -3.03 -30.63 -42.55
N ASP A 497 -3.62 -29.42 -42.66
CA ASP A 497 -3.16 -28.02 -42.45
C ASP A 497 -4.34 -27.11 -41.99
N SER A 498 -4.08 -25.83 -41.64
CA SER A 498 -5.02 -24.66 -41.58
C SER A 498 -6.23 -24.72 -40.59
N ASP A 499 -6.66 -23.65 -39.89
CA ASP A 499 -6.31 -22.21 -39.86
C ASP A 499 -6.34 -21.63 -38.42
N GLY A 500 -5.81 -20.41 -38.23
CA GLY A 500 -5.82 -19.65 -36.95
C GLY A 500 -7.16 -18.95 -36.62
N PRO A 501 -7.26 -18.21 -35.50
CA PRO A 501 -6.44 -17.00 -35.32
C PRO A 501 -5.65 -16.90 -34.00
N SER A 502 -4.92 -15.80 -33.84
CA SER A 502 -3.85 -15.60 -32.86
C SER A 502 -4.30 -15.40 -31.40
N THR A 503 -3.55 -16.02 -30.48
CA THR A 503 -3.57 -15.74 -29.04
C THR A 503 -2.31 -14.96 -28.66
N SER A 504 -2.41 -13.98 -27.76
CA SER A 504 -1.25 -13.23 -27.26
C SER A 504 -0.58 -14.00 -26.10
N THR A 505 0.48 -14.73 -26.42
CA THR A 505 1.27 -15.51 -25.45
C THR A 505 2.18 -14.60 -24.62
N ALA A 506 1.78 -14.33 -23.37
CA ALA A 506 2.68 -13.76 -22.37
C ALA A 506 3.69 -14.83 -21.90
N LEU A 507 4.99 -14.61 -22.18
CA LEU A 507 6.07 -15.49 -21.76
C LEU A 507 6.35 -15.42 -20.24
N PRO A 508 6.85 -16.49 -19.62
CA PRO A 508 7.23 -16.50 -18.21
C PRO A 508 8.58 -15.81 -18.00
N TYR A 509 8.71 -15.05 -16.91
CA TYR A 509 10.00 -14.58 -16.40
C TYR A 509 10.64 -15.66 -15.51
N PRO A 510 11.92 -16.03 -15.72
CA PRO A 510 12.65 -16.94 -14.85
C PRO A 510 13.13 -16.25 -13.56
N ASP A 511 13.61 -17.04 -12.60
CA ASP A 511 14.26 -16.54 -11.38
C ASP A 511 15.58 -15.80 -11.66
N THR A 512 16.00 -14.97 -10.72
CA THR A 512 17.11 -14.01 -10.87
C THR A 512 18.44 -14.57 -10.39
N ASP A 513 19.20 -15.17 -11.31
CA ASP A 513 20.65 -15.37 -11.20
C ASP A 513 21.33 -15.26 -12.58
N ASN A 514 22.51 -14.65 -12.62
CA ASN A 514 23.30 -14.20 -13.78
C ASN A 514 22.84 -12.91 -14.51
N TYR A 515 23.72 -11.90 -14.48
CA TYR A 515 23.81 -10.81 -15.45
C TYR A 515 25.21 -10.84 -16.07
N ASP A 516 25.33 -11.36 -17.29
CA ASP A 516 26.47 -11.12 -18.19
C ASP A 516 25.99 -10.24 -19.37
N GLU A 517 26.89 -9.46 -19.94
CA GLU A 517 26.58 -8.55 -21.05
C GLU A 517 26.28 -9.34 -22.34
N ILE A 518 25.07 -9.17 -22.89
CA ILE A 518 24.70 -9.63 -24.24
C ILE A 518 24.21 -8.41 -25.02
N ASP A 519 24.96 -8.02 -26.06
CA ASP A 519 24.50 -7.08 -27.06
C ASP A 519 23.29 -7.69 -27.80
N MET A 520 22.19 -6.93 -27.90
CA MET A 520 21.03 -7.30 -28.70
C MET A 520 21.04 -6.50 -30.00
N ASP A 521 21.34 -7.17 -31.11
CA ASP A 521 20.92 -6.70 -32.42
C ASP A 521 19.38 -6.58 -32.44
N ILE A 522 18.88 -5.48 -32.99
CA ILE A 522 17.45 -5.16 -33.01
C ILE A 522 16.91 -5.46 -34.41
N ASP A 523 16.13 -6.54 -34.55
CA ASP A 523 15.24 -6.72 -35.69
C ASP A 523 14.02 -5.77 -35.54
N GLU A 524 13.69 -5.06 -36.62
CA GLU A 524 12.60 -4.07 -36.66
C GLU A 524 11.25 -4.73 -37.02
N ASP A 525 10.31 -4.79 -36.07
CA ASP A 525 8.87 -4.95 -36.38
C ASP A 525 7.99 -4.36 -35.23
N GLU A 526 7.04 -3.49 -35.57
CA GLU A 526 6.35 -2.61 -34.60
C GLU A 526 5.08 -3.19 -33.93
N PRO A 527 4.91 -3.00 -32.61
CA PRO A 527 3.62 -2.76 -31.98
C PRO A 527 3.41 -1.24 -31.75
N THR A 528 2.31 -0.68 -32.24
CA THR A 528 2.14 0.79 -32.32
C THR A 528 2.09 1.49 -30.96
N ASP A 529 3.09 2.32 -30.68
CA ASP A 529 3.25 3.01 -29.39
C ASP A 529 2.32 4.24 -29.27
N ILE A 530 1.56 4.31 -28.18
CA ILE A 530 0.62 5.41 -27.85
C ILE A 530 0.87 5.93 -26.41
N CYS A 531 1.96 5.52 -25.76
CA CYS A 531 2.28 5.96 -24.38
C CYS A 531 3.74 6.41 -24.17
N LEU A 532 4.64 6.22 -25.13
CA LEU A 532 6.01 6.76 -25.10
C LEU A 532 6.30 7.70 -26.27
N SER A 533 5.45 8.71 -26.47
CA SER A 533 5.85 9.87 -27.28
C SER A 533 7.05 10.56 -26.60
N ARG A 534 8.27 10.29 -27.08
CA ARG A 534 9.46 11.06 -26.71
C ARG A 534 9.13 12.56 -26.82
N PRO A 535 9.47 13.39 -25.82
CA PRO A 535 9.50 14.83 -26.02
C PRO A 535 10.35 15.13 -27.27
N ALA A 536 9.85 15.99 -28.16
CA ALA A 536 10.66 16.49 -29.26
C ALA A 536 11.94 17.13 -28.70
N GLU A 537 13.06 16.98 -29.42
CA GLU A 537 14.38 17.39 -28.91
C GLU A 537 14.37 18.84 -28.43
N LEU A 538 14.39 19.01 -27.10
CA LEU A 538 14.27 20.30 -26.45
C LEU A 538 15.53 21.12 -26.72
N SER A 539 15.42 22.04 -27.67
CA SER A 539 16.52 22.95 -28.03
C SER A 539 17.10 23.64 -26.80
N ASP A 540 18.41 23.93 -26.83
CA ASP A 540 19.17 24.50 -25.70
C ASP A 540 18.62 25.81 -25.11
N GLN A 541 17.70 26.48 -25.83
CA GLN A 541 17.02 27.71 -25.43
C GLN A 541 15.86 27.49 -24.44
N SER A 542 15.41 26.25 -24.22
CA SER A 542 14.33 25.89 -23.29
C SER A 542 14.71 25.92 -21.80
N ARG A 543 15.94 26.32 -21.46
CA ARG A 543 16.48 26.34 -20.08
C ARG A 543 16.04 27.57 -19.27
N GLU A 544 14.73 27.83 -19.20
CA GLU A 544 14.20 28.59 -18.07
C GLU A 544 14.41 27.78 -16.77
N SER A 545 14.74 28.45 -15.67
CA SER A 545 15.16 27.77 -14.45
C SER A 545 14.02 26.96 -13.84
N PHE A 546 14.24 25.65 -13.63
CA PHE A 546 13.27 24.74 -13.00
C PHE A 546 12.67 25.40 -11.73
N PRO A 547 11.34 25.56 -11.65
CA PRO A 547 10.71 26.31 -10.56
C PRO A 547 10.92 25.58 -9.23
N ARG A 548 11.74 26.18 -8.36
CA ARG A 548 12.09 25.61 -7.06
C ARG A 548 10.83 25.46 -6.21
N PHE A 549 10.59 24.31 -5.58
CA PHE A 549 9.47 24.16 -4.64
C PHE A 549 9.70 24.93 -3.32
N ILE A 550 10.96 25.05 -2.89
CA ILE A 550 11.45 25.81 -1.72
C ILE A 550 12.54 26.78 -2.19
N ASP A 551 12.53 28.03 -1.73
CA ASP A 551 13.67 28.94 -1.90
C ASP A 551 13.95 29.76 -0.64
N ASN A 552 15.06 29.46 0.04
CA ASN A 552 15.53 30.22 1.21
C ASN A 552 15.82 31.71 0.90
N LYS A 553 15.84 32.12 -0.38
CA LYS A 553 16.01 33.51 -0.82
C LYS A 553 14.68 34.24 -1.06
N ASP A 554 13.53 33.57 -0.93
CA ASP A 554 12.24 34.23 -1.13
C ASP A 554 11.91 35.22 -0.01
N GLN A 555 10.96 36.12 -0.29
CA GLN A 555 10.62 37.23 0.59
C GLN A 555 9.99 36.78 1.90
N TRP A 556 9.20 35.70 1.93
CA TRP A 556 8.62 35.16 3.16
C TRP A 556 9.67 34.41 3.97
N MET A 557 10.47 33.55 3.36
CA MET A 557 11.58 32.85 4.04
C MET A 557 12.56 33.85 4.67
N THR A 558 12.89 34.93 3.95
CA THR A 558 13.73 36.03 4.47
C THR A 558 13.02 36.81 5.59
N ASN A 559 11.80 37.29 5.36
CA ASN A 559 11.06 38.13 6.32
C ASN A 559 10.76 37.39 7.62
N PHE A 560 10.37 36.12 7.56
CA PHE A 560 10.10 35.27 8.73
C PHE A 560 11.36 34.52 9.19
N SER A 561 12.54 34.92 8.68
CA SER A 561 13.88 34.47 9.08
C SER A 561 13.99 32.96 9.28
N THR A 562 13.42 32.23 8.32
CA THR A 562 13.31 30.77 8.32
C THR A 562 14.13 30.22 7.16
N ALA A 563 14.97 29.21 7.43
CA ALA A 563 15.81 28.58 6.43
C ALA A 563 15.70 27.05 6.49
N ILE A 564 15.72 26.40 5.33
CA ILE A 564 15.67 24.94 5.19
C ILE A 564 17.05 24.42 4.76
N GLU A 565 17.53 23.35 5.39
CA GLU A 565 18.69 22.61 4.89
C GLU A 565 18.30 21.81 3.65
N LYS A 566 18.98 22.06 2.54
CA LYS A 566 18.72 21.38 1.26
C LYS A 566 19.28 19.94 1.19
N LYS A 567 19.54 19.31 2.34
CA LYS A 567 20.16 17.97 2.43
C LYS A 567 19.38 17.07 3.37
N PHE A 568 19.01 15.89 2.85
CA PHE A 568 18.37 14.82 3.60
C PHE A 568 19.26 14.26 4.72
N LEU A 569 18.65 14.02 5.88
CA LEU A 569 19.33 13.56 7.08
C LEU A 569 19.67 12.08 7.02
N THR A 570 20.93 11.76 7.33
CA THR A 570 21.37 10.39 7.64
C THR A 570 21.21 10.15 9.14
N VAL A 571 20.57 9.05 9.52
CA VAL A 571 20.31 8.66 10.91
C VAL A 571 20.89 7.27 11.20
N ARG A 572 21.18 7.01 12.48
CA ARG A 572 21.50 5.67 12.96
C ARG A 572 20.25 4.80 12.94
N ALA A 573 20.41 3.53 12.58
CA ALA A 573 19.38 2.51 12.66
C ALA A 573 19.96 1.22 13.25
N THR A 574 19.09 0.35 13.74
CA THR A 574 19.44 -1.03 14.11
C THR A 574 18.62 -1.98 13.25
N ILE A 575 19.25 -2.98 12.64
CA ILE A 575 18.57 -4.13 12.05
C ILE A 575 18.35 -5.13 13.18
N LEU A 576 17.11 -5.29 13.62
CA LEU A 576 16.73 -6.25 14.65
C LEU A 576 17.01 -7.70 14.21
N PRO A 577 17.24 -8.63 15.17
CA PRO A 577 17.22 -10.05 14.85
C PRO A 577 15.84 -10.47 14.34
N VAL A 578 15.79 -11.62 13.65
CA VAL A 578 14.55 -12.27 13.18
C VAL A 578 14.17 -13.41 14.14
N PRO A 579 12.87 -13.74 14.29
CA PRO A 579 12.44 -14.89 15.07
C PRO A 579 12.61 -16.19 14.27
N THR A 580 12.93 -17.29 14.96
CA THR A 580 12.85 -18.64 14.39
C THR A 580 11.38 -19.04 14.22
N LEU A 581 11.00 -19.57 13.06
CA LEU A 581 9.68 -20.17 12.81
C LEU A 581 9.76 -21.69 13.02
N ILE A 582 8.70 -22.29 13.57
CA ILE A 582 8.60 -23.74 13.85
C ILE A 582 7.41 -24.33 13.09
N PHE A 583 7.67 -25.34 12.26
CA PHE A 583 6.70 -26.05 11.42
C PHE A 583 6.71 -27.54 11.78
N GLY A 584 5.75 -27.97 12.62
CA GLY A 584 5.71 -29.35 13.11
C GLY A 584 6.96 -29.71 13.90
N ASN A 585 7.80 -30.57 13.30
CA ASN A 585 9.11 -30.99 13.84
C ASN A 585 10.31 -30.22 13.26
N SER A 586 10.10 -29.31 12.31
CA SER A 586 11.16 -28.51 11.67
C SER A 586 11.17 -27.06 12.14
N SER A 587 12.25 -26.35 11.82
CA SER A 587 12.37 -24.90 12.06
C SER A 587 13.06 -24.19 10.90
N PHE A 588 12.88 -22.87 10.82
CA PHE A 588 13.50 -22.00 9.83
C PHE A 588 13.96 -20.68 10.48
N TYR A 589 15.10 -20.17 10.06
CA TYR A 589 15.68 -18.91 10.51
C TYR A 589 16.15 -18.08 9.32
N ASP A 590 15.73 -16.81 9.26
CA ASP A 590 16.01 -15.87 8.15
C ASP A 590 17.38 -15.18 8.34
N ASP A 591 18.44 -15.94 8.12
CA ASP A 591 19.85 -15.52 8.28
C ASP A 591 20.23 -14.23 7.54
N CYS A 592 19.55 -13.98 6.41
CA CYS A 592 19.77 -12.84 5.55
C CYS A 592 18.96 -11.58 5.91
N ASN A 593 17.98 -11.66 6.83
CA ASN A 593 16.89 -10.67 6.99
C ASN A 593 16.21 -10.35 5.63
N ARG A 594 15.81 -11.37 4.85
CA ARG A 594 15.01 -11.22 3.62
C ARG A 594 13.51 -11.09 3.90
N GLY A 595 13.04 -11.51 5.08
CA GLY A 595 11.64 -11.47 5.48
C GLY A 595 10.75 -12.44 4.71
N GLY A 596 11.29 -13.55 4.18
CA GLY A 596 10.53 -14.53 3.40
C GLY A 596 11.05 -15.95 3.60
N TRP A 597 10.15 -16.92 3.58
CA TRP A 597 10.44 -18.34 3.85
C TRP A 597 9.76 -19.32 2.87
N GLY A 598 10.28 -20.55 2.81
CA GLY A 598 9.56 -21.70 2.24
C GLY A 598 8.57 -22.28 3.26
N THR A 599 7.59 -23.07 2.85
CA THR A 599 6.50 -23.45 3.77
C THR A 599 6.89 -24.39 4.91
N GLY A 600 7.85 -25.31 4.76
CA GLY A 600 8.24 -26.26 5.82
C GLY A 600 7.18 -27.31 6.21
N LEU A 601 5.98 -27.25 5.63
CA LEU A 601 4.80 -28.06 5.99
C LEU A 601 4.91 -29.57 5.64
N GLU A 602 5.98 -29.96 4.95
CA GLU A 602 6.34 -31.36 4.65
C GLU A 602 6.62 -32.19 5.95
N GLN A 603 6.66 -31.53 7.13
CA GLN A 603 6.82 -32.17 8.45
C GLN A 603 5.57 -32.06 9.37
N SER A 604 4.38 -31.95 8.76
CA SER A 604 3.05 -32.03 9.38
C SER A 604 2.55 -30.84 10.22
N VAL A 605 1.27 -30.51 10.04
CA VAL A 605 0.53 -29.46 10.77
C VAL A 605 -0.14 -30.03 12.02
N ARG A 606 -0.31 -29.20 13.06
CA ARG A 606 -1.10 -29.56 14.24
C ARG A 606 -2.57 -29.82 13.86
N LYS A 607 -2.96 -31.10 13.82
CA LYS A 607 -4.33 -31.55 13.52
C LYS A 607 -5.35 -30.93 14.46
N ILE A 608 -6.48 -30.48 13.92
CA ILE A 608 -7.57 -29.89 14.71
C ILE A 608 -8.46 -30.99 15.23
N LYS A 609 -8.69 -31.02 16.55
CA LYS A 609 -9.68 -31.88 17.17
C LYS A 609 -10.92 -31.10 17.59
N VAL A 610 -12.06 -31.77 17.59
CA VAL A 610 -13.34 -31.33 18.11
C VAL A 610 -13.70 -32.27 19.26
N VAL A 611 -14.10 -31.71 20.40
CA VAL A 611 -14.63 -32.50 21.52
C VAL A 611 -16.06 -32.92 21.18
N ALA A 612 -16.21 -34.14 20.66
CA ALA A 612 -17.49 -34.75 20.33
C ALA A 612 -17.79 -35.82 21.38
N THR A 613 -18.77 -35.54 22.25
CA THR A 613 -19.27 -36.50 23.27
C THR A 613 -18.17 -37.21 24.07
N GLN A 614 -17.37 -36.42 24.82
CA GLN A 614 -16.23 -36.86 25.65
C GLN A 614 -14.99 -37.40 24.89
N GLU A 615 -15.06 -37.59 23.58
CA GLU A 615 -13.94 -38.03 22.75
C GLU A 615 -13.41 -36.91 21.83
N GLU A 616 -12.12 -36.95 21.49
CA GLU A 616 -11.50 -35.96 20.61
C GLU A 616 -11.43 -36.46 19.15
N LYS A 617 -12.36 -36.01 18.31
CA LYS A 617 -12.40 -36.40 16.88
C LYS A 617 -11.71 -35.36 16.00
N THR A 618 -11.02 -35.78 14.94
CA THR A 618 -10.33 -34.83 14.04
C THR A 618 -11.33 -34.15 13.10
N LYS A 619 -11.17 -32.87 12.77
CA LYS A 619 -11.96 -32.27 11.66
C LYS A 619 -11.55 -32.94 10.34
N MET A 620 -12.50 -33.33 9.50
CA MET A 620 -12.26 -33.76 8.11
C MET A 620 -12.98 -32.80 7.16
N LEU A 621 -12.27 -32.24 6.18
CA LEU A 621 -12.89 -31.33 5.21
C LEU A 621 -13.71 -32.16 4.22
N VAL A 622 -14.98 -31.82 4.06
CA VAL A 622 -15.82 -32.32 2.98
C VAL A 622 -15.85 -31.23 1.89
N PRO A 623 -15.15 -31.43 0.76
CA PRO A 623 -14.98 -30.40 -0.25
C PRO A 623 -16.19 -30.31 -1.19
N GLY A 624 -16.63 -29.08 -1.43
CA GLY A 624 -17.46 -28.71 -2.56
C GLY A 624 -16.81 -27.63 -3.43
N ILE A 625 -17.28 -27.50 -4.67
CA ILE A 625 -16.89 -26.48 -5.64
C ILE A 625 -18.16 -25.70 -6.03
N LEU A 626 -18.07 -24.38 -6.08
CA LEU A 626 -19.14 -23.48 -6.50
C LEU A 626 -18.61 -22.53 -7.57
N VAL A 627 -19.27 -22.39 -8.71
CA VAL A 627 -18.82 -21.52 -9.81
C VAL A 627 -19.81 -20.41 -10.10
N PHE A 628 -19.27 -19.19 -10.16
CA PHE A 628 -19.95 -17.96 -10.56
C PHE A 628 -19.53 -17.61 -11.99
N HIS A 629 -20.48 -17.66 -12.92
CA HIS A 629 -20.29 -17.43 -14.36
C HIS A 629 -20.67 -15.99 -14.72
N ASP A 630 -20.01 -15.42 -15.73
CA ASP A 630 -20.38 -14.10 -16.28
C ASP A 630 -21.65 -14.22 -17.15
N PRO A 631 -22.75 -13.50 -16.84
CA PRO A 631 -23.98 -13.53 -17.64
C PRO A 631 -23.84 -12.88 -19.02
N ASN A 632 -22.72 -12.21 -19.31
CA ASN A 632 -22.44 -11.58 -20.60
C ASN A 632 -21.40 -12.35 -21.44
N SER A 633 -20.70 -13.34 -20.86
CA SER A 633 -19.67 -14.07 -21.61
C SER A 633 -20.26 -15.15 -22.50
N THR A 634 -19.72 -15.26 -23.71
CA THR A 634 -19.98 -16.35 -24.66
C THR A 634 -18.98 -17.51 -24.55
N THR A 635 -17.99 -17.43 -23.65
CA THR A 635 -16.97 -18.47 -23.47
C THR A 635 -17.53 -19.73 -22.81
N HIS A 636 -17.20 -20.90 -23.36
CA HIS A 636 -17.89 -22.19 -23.18
C HIS A 636 -17.83 -22.88 -21.80
N ILE A 637 -17.61 -22.19 -20.67
CA ILE A 637 -17.83 -22.79 -19.35
C ILE A 637 -19.32 -22.62 -19.00
N VAL A 638 -20.13 -23.63 -19.31
CA VAL A 638 -21.61 -23.57 -19.24
C VAL A 638 -22.17 -24.56 -18.21
N ASP A 639 -21.49 -25.68 -17.94
CA ASP A 639 -21.92 -26.75 -17.05
C ASP A 639 -20.80 -27.19 -16.06
N ASP A 640 -21.17 -27.94 -15.02
CA ASP A 640 -20.26 -28.47 -13.98
C ASP A 640 -19.20 -29.45 -14.53
N GLN A 641 -19.32 -29.83 -15.81
CA GLN A 641 -18.41 -30.72 -16.53
C GLN A 641 -17.25 -29.97 -17.20
N ASP A 642 -17.40 -28.69 -17.52
CA ASP A 642 -16.40 -27.89 -18.25
C ASP A 642 -15.24 -27.42 -17.34
N ILE A 643 -15.43 -27.49 -16.02
CA ILE A 643 -14.48 -27.01 -15.02
C ILE A 643 -13.30 -27.99 -14.89
N ASN A 644 -12.10 -27.56 -15.25
CA ASN A 644 -10.87 -28.31 -14.98
C ASN A 644 -10.73 -28.58 -13.47
N ARG A 645 -10.77 -29.86 -13.06
CA ARG A 645 -10.76 -30.26 -11.63
C ARG A 645 -9.37 -30.49 -11.05
N ALA A 646 -8.33 -30.58 -11.89
CA ALA A 646 -6.97 -30.87 -11.45
C ALA A 646 -6.41 -29.83 -10.44
N PRO A 647 -6.61 -28.51 -10.59
CA PRO A 647 -6.09 -27.54 -9.63
C PRO A 647 -6.79 -27.61 -8.25
N ALA A 648 -8.09 -27.88 -8.21
CA ALA A 648 -8.81 -28.13 -6.96
C ALA A 648 -8.32 -29.41 -6.27
N LYS A 649 -8.12 -30.49 -7.03
CA LYS A 649 -7.62 -31.76 -6.52
C LYS A 649 -6.19 -31.65 -5.95
N LEU A 650 -5.31 -30.90 -6.64
CA LEU A 650 -3.95 -30.62 -6.17
C LEU A 650 -3.95 -29.84 -4.84
N LEU A 651 -4.78 -28.80 -4.73
CA LEU A 651 -4.94 -28.01 -3.49
C LEU A 651 -5.44 -28.87 -2.32
N LEU A 652 -6.44 -29.73 -2.56
CA LEU A 652 -7.02 -30.60 -1.55
C LEU A 652 -6.06 -31.73 -1.14
N ASN A 653 -5.29 -32.30 -2.07
CA ASN A 653 -4.20 -33.22 -1.77
C ASN A 653 -3.11 -32.56 -0.90
N THR A 654 -2.70 -31.33 -1.25
CA THR A 654 -1.70 -30.56 -0.49
C THR A 654 -2.16 -30.35 0.96
N ILE A 655 -3.44 -30.04 1.19
CA ILE A 655 -4.02 -29.91 2.55
C ILE A 655 -3.99 -31.25 3.31
N ASN A 656 -4.27 -32.36 2.63
CA ASN A 656 -4.24 -33.70 3.20
C ASN A 656 -2.81 -34.16 3.53
N GLU A 657 -1.84 -33.88 2.66
CA GLU A 657 -0.40 -34.12 2.85
C GLU A 657 0.16 -33.33 4.05
N TYR A 658 -0.31 -32.09 4.26
CA TYR A 658 -0.02 -31.31 5.46
C TYR A 658 -0.62 -31.91 6.74
N GLY A 659 -1.40 -33.00 6.64
CA GLY A 659 -1.87 -33.81 7.77
C GLY A 659 -3.32 -33.55 8.17
N GLN A 660 -4.04 -32.69 7.44
CA GLN A 660 -5.42 -32.29 7.73
C GLN A 660 -6.38 -33.08 6.81
N PRO A 661 -7.14 -34.08 7.34
CA PRO A 661 -7.93 -35.00 6.51
C PRO A 661 -8.91 -34.31 5.55
N VAL A 662 -8.99 -34.83 4.33
CA VAL A 662 -9.95 -34.42 3.29
C VAL A 662 -10.74 -35.63 2.80
N TYR A 663 -12.06 -35.51 2.77
CA TYR A 663 -12.95 -36.53 2.25
C TYR A 663 -12.97 -36.56 0.72
N TYR A 664 -12.78 -37.76 0.17
CA TYR A 664 -13.01 -38.07 -1.24
C TYR A 664 -13.94 -39.28 -1.36
N LYS A 665 -14.85 -39.25 -2.33
CA LYS A 665 -15.61 -40.42 -2.77
C LYS A 665 -15.17 -40.74 -4.19
N ASN A 666 -14.85 -42.00 -4.46
CA ASN A 666 -14.29 -42.45 -5.74
C ASN A 666 -13.03 -41.64 -6.19
N GLY A 667 -12.32 -41.01 -5.25
CA GLY A 667 -11.13 -40.19 -5.54
C GLY A 667 -11.39 -38.75 -6.01
N GLU A 668 -12.63 -38.24 -5.95
CA GLU A 668 -13.00 -36.89 -6.41
C GLU A 668 -13.92 -36.13 -5.42
N PRO A 669 -13.88 -34.77 -5.39
CA PRO A 669 -14.92 -33.95 -4.76
C PRO A 669 -16.31 -34.24 -5.38
N GLN A 670 -17.35 -34.28 -4.55
CA GLN A 670 -18.69 -34.76 -4.95
C GLN A 670 -19.74 -33.66 -5.10
N PHE A 671 -19.53 -32.50 -4.49
CA PHE A 671 -20.51 -31.43 -4.43
C PHE A 671 -20.05 -30.31 -5.36
N ILE A 672 -20.68 -30.19 -6.52
CA ILE A 672 -20.38 -29.15 -7.51
C ILE A 672 -21.69 -28.42 -7.82
N CYS A 673 -21.60 -27.12 -8.11
CA CYS A 673 -22.72 -26.32 -8.61
C CYS A 673 -22.22 -25.09 -9.37
N ALA A 674 -22.73 -24.91 -10.59
CA ALA A 674 -22.79 -23.66 -11.32
C ALA A 674 -24.15 -22.97 -11.05
N THR A 675 -24.15 -21.67 -10.69
CA THR A 675 -25.42 -20.92 -10.64
C THR A 675 -25.26 -19.41 -10.83
N GLN A 676 -26.31 -18.81 -11.41
CA GLN A 676 -26.51 -17.37 -11.54
C GLN A 676 -27.75 -16.87 -10.76
N LYS A 677 -28.37 -17.68 -9.87
CA LYS A 677 -29.53 -17.26 -9.05
C LYS A 677 -29.30 -17.45 -7.55
N ILE A 678 -29.62 -16.43 -6.75
CA ILE A 678 -29.44 -16.46 -5.29
C ILE A 678 -30.28 -17.58 -4.64
N SER A 679 -31.48 -17.87 -5.15
CA SER A 679 -32.34 -18.94 -4.65
C SER A 679 -31.76 -20.35 -4.83
N GLU A 680 -31.05 -20.58 -5.94
CA GLU A 680 -30.38 -21.84 -6.25
C GLU A 680 -29.15 -22.02 -5.35
N LEU A 681 -28.37 -20.94 -5.18
CA LEU A 681 -27.25 -20.87 -4.24
C LEU A 681 -27.71 -21.18 -2.79
N GLU A 682 -28.80 -20.54 -2.32
CA GLU A 682 -29.35 -20.72 -0.98
C GLU A 682 -29.82 -22.16 -0.72
N GLN A 683 -30.38 -22.84 -1.71
CA GLN A 683 -30.77 -24.23 -1.61
C GLN A 683 -29.54 -25.15 -1.61
N PHE A 684 -28.64 -24.99 -2.58
CA PHE A 684 -27.41 -25.78 -2.70
C PHE A 684 -26.57 -25.73 -1.42
N LEU A 685 -26.36 -24.55 -0.83
CA LEU A 685 -25.57 -24.40 0.39
C LEU A 685 -26.19 -25.15 1.58
N LYS A 686 -27.52 -25.16 1.72
CA LYS A 686 -28.20 -25.90 2.80
C LYS A 686 -28.07 -27.41 2.60
N GLU A 687 -28.39 -27.90 1.41
CA GLU A 687 -28.27 -29.32 1.07
C GLU A 687 -26.81 -29.83 1.17
N PHE A 688 -25.84 -29.03 0.75
CA PHE A 688 -24.41 -29.35 0.88
C PHE A 688 -24.00 -29.45 2.34
N ARG A 689 -24.40 -28.49 3.18
CA ARG A 689 -24.09 -28.49 4.62
C ARG A 689 -24.61 -29.74 5.32
N GLU A 690 -25.86 -30.12 5.05
CA GLU A 690 -26.49 -31.31 5.65
C GLU A 690 -25.72 -32.58 5.27
N LYS A 691 -25.57 -32.82 3.95
CA LYS A 691 -24.85 -33.98 3.39
C LYS A 691 -23.37 -34.02 3.84
N ALA A 692 -22.74 -32.87 4.10
CA ALA A 692 -21.36 -32.80 4.58
C ALA A 692 -21.21 -33.16 6.07
N VAL A 693 -22.18 -32.81 6.92
CA VAL A 693 -22.15 -33.18 8.35
C VAL A 693 -22.44 -34.66 8.56
N GLU A 694 -23.28 -35.25 7.70
CA GLU A 694 -23.54 -36.71 7.66
C GLU A 694 -22.28 -37.53 7.36
N ILE A 695 -21.28 -36.96 6.67
CA ILE A 695 -20.00 -37.61 6.36
C ILE A 695 -19.06 -37.49 7.58
N THR A 696 -19.46 -38.15 8.67
CA THR A 696 -18.76 -38.23 9.95
C THR A 696 -18.44 -39.70 10.27
N THR A 697 -17.24 -39.97 10.76
CA THR A 697 -16.74 -41.32 11.08
C THR A 697 -16.62 -41.54 12.60
N GLU A 698 -16.09 -42.69 12.99
CA GLU A 698 -15.74 -42.96 14.40
C GLU A 698 -14.70 -41.96 14.92
N ASN A 699 -13.68 -41.60 14.12
CA ASN A 699 -12.55 -40.78 14.56
C ASN A 699 -12.54 -39.35 14.01
N GLU A 700 -13.41 -39.03 13.05
CA GLU A 700 -13.37 -37.77 12.29
C GLU A 700 -14.77 -37.17 12.10
N VAL A 701 -14.88 -35.84 12.13
CA VAL A 701 -16.16 -35.11 11.95
C VAL A 701 -16.15 -34.38 10.61
N GLY A 702 -17.21 -34.58 9.83
CA GLY A 702 -17.40 -33.92 8.53
C GLY A 702 -17.61 -32.43 8.67
N VAL A 703 -16.77 -31.64 7.99
CA VAL A 703 -16.79 -30.17 8.02
C VAL A 703 -16.93 -29.63 6.59
N PRO A 704 -18.03 -28.92 6.24
CA PRO A 704 -18.24 -28.40 4.90
C PRO A 704 -17.23 -27.31 4.56
N PHE A 705 -16.47 -27.52 3.47
CA PHE A 705 -15.56 -26.54 2.88
C PHE A 705 -15.91 -26.30 1.40
N LEU A 706 -16.00 -25.04 0.99
CA LEU A 706 -16.41 -24.64 -0.36
C LEU A 706 -15.34 -23.81 -1.08
N LEU A 707 -14.85 -24.30 -2.21
CA LEU A 707 -13.99 -23.57 -3.13
C LEU A 707 -14.85 -22.83 -4.16
N CYS A 708 -14.88 -21.50 -4.08
CA CYS A 708 -15.74 -20.63 -4.88
C CYS A 708 -14.93 -19.99 -6.02
N ILE A 709 -15.17 -20.43 -7.25
CA ILE A 709 -14.47 -19.97 -8.47
C ILE A 709 -15.30 -18.89 -9.16
N PHE A 710 -14.68 -17.78 -9.53
CA PHE A 710 -15.32 -16.65 -10.23
C PHE A 710 -14.67 -16.45 -11.60
N THR A 711 -15.44 -16.46 -12.69
CA THR A 711 -14.90 -16.29 -14.06
C THR A 711 -14.73 -14.82 -14.48
N TYR A 712 -15.09 -13.86 -13.63
CA TYR A 712 -15.10 -12.42 -13.94
C TYR A 712 -14.88 -11.57 -12.67
N HIS A 713 -14.48 -10.31 -12.87
CA HIS A 713 -14.35 -9.30 -11.81
C HIS A 713 -15.59 -8.41 -11.75
N GLY A 714 -16.65 -8.82 -11.04
CA GLY A 714 -17.91 -8.07 -11.12
C GLY A 714 -19.00 -8.38 -10.10
N LYS A 715 -20.23 -8.18 -10.59
CA LYS A 715 -21.51 -8.23 -9.88
C LYS A 715 -22.54 -8.78 -10.89
N THR A 716 -23.32 -9.81 -10.56
CA THR A 716 -24.14 -10.52 -11.56
C THR A 716 -25.59 -10.72 -11.15
N TYR A 717 -25.87 -10.87 -9.86
CA TYR A 717 -27.26 -10.88 -9.40
C TYR A 717 -27.90 -9.49 -9.58
N LYS A 718 -28.92 -9.39 -10.44
CA LYS A 718 -29.77 -8.20 -10.49
C LYS A 718 -30.56 -8.06 -9.18
N SER A 719 -30.32 -6.98 -8.45
CA SER A 719 -31.18 -6.59 -7.33
C SER A 719 -32.57 -6.13 -7.80
N PRO A 720 -33.60 -6.06 -6.93
CA PRO A 720 -34.92 -5.51 -7.27
C PRO A 720 -34.96 -4.03 -7.70
N ARG A 721 -33.80 -3.39 -7.87
CA ARG A 721 -33.63 -2.00 -8.35
C ARG A 721 -32.82 -1.94 -9.66
N ASP A 722 -32.78 -3.05 -10.41
CA ASP A 722 -32.00 -3.27 -11.65
C ASP A 722 -30.49 -2.94 -11.57
N LYS A 723 -29.94 -2.90 -10.35
CA LYS A 723 -28.49 -2.77 -10.12
C LYS A 723 -27.90 -4.14 -9.83
N PHE A 724 -26.80 -4.48 -10.51
CA PHE A 724 -26.01 -5.67 -10.19
C PHE A 724 -25.47 -5.60 -8.76
N ALA A 725 -25.57 -6.70 -8.02
CA ALA A 725 -25.17 -6.83 -6.63
C ALA A 725 -23.86 -7.62 -6.46
N PRO A 726 -23.04 -7.33 -5.42
CA PRO A 726 -21.78 -8.04 -5.19
C PRO A 726 -22.00 -9.49 -4.73
N ASP A 727 -21.81 -10.42 -5.66
CA ASP A 727 -22.11 -11.85 -5.48
C ASP A 727 -21.26 -12.49 -4.36
N TYR A 728 -19.99 -12.09 -4.26
CA TYR A 728 -19.10 -12.48 -3.15
C TYR A 728 -19.59 -12.01 -1.77
N ALA A 729 -20.29 -10.88 -1.67
CA ALA A 729 -20.84 -10.40 -0.41
C ALA A 729 -22.05 -11.24 0.04
N ILE A 730 -22.93 -11.59 -0.90
CA ILE A 730 -24.08 -12.47 -0.68
C ILE A 730 -23.59 -13.86 -0.24
N LEU A 731 -22.64 -14.45 -0.98
CA LEU A 731 -21.96 -15.68 -0.61
C LEU A 731 -21.38 -15.62 0.81
N LYS A 732 -20.72 -14.51 1.17
CA LYS A 732 -20.14 -14.32 2.51
C LYS A 732 -21.19 -14.18 3.61
N SER A 733 -22.33 -13.52 3.38
CA SER A 733 -23.43 -13.48 4.35
C SER A 733 -24.03 -14.88 4.57
N LEU A 734 -24.34 -15.59 3.48
CA LEU A 734 -24.92 -16.93 3.55
C LEU A 734 -23.96 -17.91 4.25
N CYS A 735 -22.70 -17.98 3.83
CA CYS A 735 -21.75 -18.96 4.36
C CYS A 735 -21.22 -18.61 5.76
N ASP A 736 -20.84 -17.35 6.04
CA ASP A 736 -20.22 -16.99 7.31
C ASP A 736 -21.24 -16.71 8.44
N CYS A 737 -22.44 -16.21 8.10
CA CYS A 737 -23.41 -15.74 9.11
C CYS A 737 -24.65 -16.63 9.25
N GLU A 738 -25.18 -17.20 8.17
CA GLU A 738 -26.52 -17.80 8.16
C GLU A 738 -26.53 -19.33 8.07
N ILE A 739 -25.57 -19.93 7.38
CA ILE A 739 -25.51 -21.38 7.11
C ILE A 739 -24.30 -22.03 7.79
N GLY A 740 -23.17 -21.33 7.91
CA GLY A 740 -21.97 -21.83 8.60
C GLY A 740 -21.17 -22.83 7.77
N ILE A 741 -20.59 -22.36 6.66
CA ILE A 741 -19.75 -23.13 5.72
C ILE A 741 -18.41 -22.41 5.55
N TYR A 742 -17.29 -23.13 5.74
CA TYR A 742 -15.96 -22.55 5.48
C TYR A 742 -15.78 -22.37 3.97
N ASN A 743 -15.30 -21.21 3.54
CA ASN A 743 -15.27 -20.85 2.12
C ASN A 743 -13.99 -20.11 1.71
N GLN A 744 -13.57 -20.34 0.47
CA GLN A 744 -12.42 -19.69 -0.14
C GLN A 744 -12.75 -19.25 -1.57
N ARG A 745 -12.58 -17.96 -1.88
CA ARG A 745 -12.70 -17.45 -3.25
C ARG A 745 -11.39 -17.60 -4.03
N ILE A 746 -11.49 -17.93 -5.31
CA ILE A 746 -10.44 -17.76 -6.30
C ILE A 746 -11.04 -17.25 -7.64
N PHE A 747 -10.25 -16.53 -8.44
CA PHE A 747 -10.62 -16.15 -9.81
C PHE A 747 -10.13 -17.22 -10.80
N TYR A 748 -10.91 -17.51 -11.84
CA TYR A 748 -10.67 -18.62 -12.77
C TYR A 748 -9.24 -18.61 -13.37
N GLU A 749 -8.79 -17.44 -13.87
CA GLU A 749 -7.43 -17.24 -14.40
C GLU A 749 -6.29 -17.62 -13.43
N LYS A 750 -6.54 -17.51 -12.12
CA LYS A 750 -5.57 -17.85 -11.06
C LYS A 750 -5.74 -19.29 -10.58
N TYR A 751 -6.96 -19.81 -10.69
CA TYR A 751 -7.29 -21.20 -10.36
C TYR A 751 -6.63 -22.19 -11.32
N GLU A 752 -6.73 -21.99 -12.64
CA GLU A 752 -6.05 -22.84 -13.63
C GLU A 752 -4.54 -22.88 -13.40
N LYS A 753 -3.95 -21.71 -13.11
CA LYS A 753 -2.52 -21.54 -12.86
C LYS A 753 -2.04 -22.23 -11.58
N LEU A 754 -2.91 -22.67 -10.66
CA LEU A 754 -2.48 -23.46 -9.49
C LEU A 754 -1.92 -24.84 -9.84
N ALA A 755 -2.29 -25.41 -11.00
CA ALA A 755 -1.76 -26.69 -11.46
C ALA A 755 -0.36 -26.59 -12.11
N ASN A 756 0.19 -25.38 -12.23
CA ASN A 756 1.54 -25.14 -12.73
C ASN A 756 2.57 -25.25 -11.59
N GLU A 757 3.63 -26.04 -11.77
CA GLU A 757 4.69 -26.24 -10.77
C GLU A 757 5.37 -24.92 -10.35
N PHE A 758 5.55 -23.99 -11.30
CA PHE A 758 6.07 -22.63 -11.03
C PHE A 758 5.15 -21.79 -10.12
N GLN A 759 3.94 -22.26 -9.81
CA GLN A 759 2.98 -21.62 -8.90
C GLN A 759 2.81 -22.35 -7.56
N LYS A 760 3.69 -23.31 -7.21
CA LYS A 760 3.69 -24.03 -5.91
C LYS A 760 3.60 -23.07 -4.70
N ARG A 761 4.17 -21.86 -4.78
CA ARG A 761 4.04 -20.85 -3.71
C ARG A 761 2.61 -20.30 -3.55
N ALA A 762 1.88 -20.10 -4.63
CA ALA A 762 0.49 -19.63 -4.60
C ALA A 762 -0.46 -20.71 -4.06
N LEU A 763 -0.27 -21.95 -4.50
CA LEU A 763 -0.94 -23.15 -3.99
C LEU A 763 -0.77 -23.29 -2.46
N ASN A 764 0.48 -23.21 -1.99
CA ASN A 764 0.82 -23.37 -0.58
C ASN A 764 0.26 -22.24 0.30
N ASN A 765 0.31 -20.98 -0.15
CA ASN A 765 -0.31 -19.85 0.56
C ASN A 765 -1.85 -20.01 0.65
N LEU A 766 -2.48 -20.57 -0.38
CA LEU A 766 -3.93 -20.84 -0.37
C LEU A 766 -4.29 -21.97 0.61
N ALA A 767 -3.48 -23.04 0.67
CA ALA A 767 -3.63 -24.11 1.66
C ALA A 767 -3.45 -23.59 3.11
N LEU A 768 -2.44 -22.74 3.36
CA LEU A 768 -2.25 -22.05 4.65
C LEU A 768 -3.49 -21.27 5.10
N ILE A 769 -4.11 -20.50 4.19
CA ILE A 769 -5.33 -19.75 4.47
C ILE A 769 -6.50 -20.69 4.82
N ILE A 770 -6.68 -21.77 4.06
CA ILE A 770 -7.77 -22.74 4.30
C ILE A 770 -7.57 -23.44 5.65
N LEU A 771 -6.34 -23.85 5.99
CA LEU A 771 -5.97 -24.41 7.29
C LEU A 771 -6.28 -23.45 8.45
N ALA A 772 -5.91 -22.19 8.36
CA ALA A 772 -6.20 -21.20 9.40
C ALA A 772 -7.71 -20.93 9.55
N LYS A 773 -8.48 -20.94 8.45
CA LYS A 773 -9.94 -20.75 8.47
C LYS A 773 -10.69 -21.79 9.29
N ILE A 774 -10.30 -23.05 9.17
CA ILE A 774 -10.89 -24.16 9.95
C ILE A 774 -10.33 -24.24 11.39
N GLY A 775 -9.28 -23.47 11.73
CA GLY A 775 -8.68 -23.41 13.07
C GLY A 775 -7.40 -24.23 13.27
N ALA A 776 -6.67 -24.59 12.22
CA ALA A 776 -5.36 -25.23 12.33
C ALA A 776 -4.27 -24.20 12.63
N VAL A 777 -3.13 -24.70 13.11
CA VAL A 777 -1.92 -23.91 13.37
C VAL A 777 -0.77 -24.48 12.52
N PRO A 778 -0.51 -23.92 11.32
CA PRO A 778 0.55 -24.38 10.43
C PRO A 778 1.97 -24.14 10.98
N PHE A 779 2.17 -23.04 11.71
CA PHE A 779 3.45 -22.69 12.34
C PHE A 779 3.26 -21.83 13.59
N ILE A 780 4.32 -21.76 14.40
CA ILE A 780 4.46 -20.82 15.53
C ILE A 780 5.85 -20.19 15.51
N LEU A 781 6.07 -19.14 16.32
CA LEU A 781 7.41 -18.60 16.57
C LEU A 781 8.05 -19.27 17.79
N GLU A 782 9.37 -19.46 17.75
CA GLU A 782 10.14 -20.07 18.83
C GLU A 782 10.06 -19.24 20.13
N ARG A 783 9.82 -19.92 21.26
CA ARG A 783 9.69 -19.32 22.60
C ARG A 783 11.01 -18.83 23.21
N GLY A 784 12.12 -18.81 22.46
CA GLY A 784 13.47 -18.50 22.94
C GLY A 784 14.38 -18.01 21.82
N GLY A 785 15.69 -18.26 21.95
CA GLY A 785 16.68 -17.89 20.94
C GLY A 785 16.88 -16.38 20.83
N SER A 786 17.02 -15.89 19.59
CA SER A 786 17.31 -14.47 19.27
C SER A 786 16.22 -13.46 19.69
N HIS A 787 15.04 -13.93 20.09
CA HIS A 787 13.87 -13.15 20.49
C HIS A 787 13.43 -13.47 21.92
N GLU A 788 14.31 -13.29 22.91
CA GLU A 788 14.01 -13.50 24.34
C GLU A 788 12.72 -12.79 24.81
N ASN A 789 12.40 -11.61 24.26
CA ASN A 789 11.16 -10.88 24.58
C ASN A 789 9.88 -11.60 24.12
N TRP A 790 9.95 -12.51 23.13
CA TRP A 790 8.82 -13.37 22.72
C TRP A 790 8.49 -14.44 23.77
N ALA A 791 9.49 -14.94 24.50
CA ALA A 791 9.30 -15.82 25.66
C ALA A 791 8.37 -15.18 26.69
N LYS A 792 8.61 -13.90 26.99
CA LYS A 792 7.83 -13.10 27.94
C LYS A 792 6.42 -12.76 27.42
N LEU A 793 6.22 -12.64 26.11
CA LEU A 793 4.89 -12.42 25.53
C LEU A 793 4.02 -13.68 25.59
N THR A 794 4.64 -14.86 25.43
CA THR A 794 3.98 -16.17 25.42
C THR A 794 4.04 -16.92 26.76
N ASP A 795 4.42 -16.26 27.86
CA ASP A 795 4.61 -16.89 29.18
C ASP A 795 3.30 -17.53 29.72
N PRO A 796 3.23 -18.86 29.91
CA PRO A 796 2.04 -19.52 30.46
C PRO A 796 1.76 -19.17 31.93
N THR A 797 2.76 -18.66 32.66
CA THR A 797 2.62 -18.21 34.04
C THR A 797 2.18 -16.76 34.16
N SER A 798 2.34 -15.97 33.08
CA SER A 798 1.92 -14.55 33.01
C SER A 798 1.24 -14.24 31.66
N PRO A 799 0.08 -14.86 31.33
CA PRO A 799 -0.43 -14.92 29.96
C PRO A 799 -0.80 -13.56 29.38
N THR A 800 -0.53 -13.35 28.10
CA THR A 800 -0.83 -12.09 27.39
C THR A 800 -1.92 -12.26 26.33
N MET A 801 -2.92 -11.37 26.35
CA MET A 801 -3.84 -11.19 25.22
C MET A 801 -3.33 -10.04 24.33
N VAL A 802 -2.88 -10.36 23.12
CA VAL A 802 -2.49 -9.39 22.10
C VAL A 802 -3.70 -9.09 21.21
N VAL A 803 -4.02 -7.81 21.09
CA VAL A 803 -5.22 -7.28 20.44
C VAL A 803 -4.82 -6.41 19.26
N GLY A 804 -5.43 -6.63 18.10
CA GLY A 804 -5.43 -5.71 16.97
C GLY A 804 -6.79 -5.03 16.83
N ILE A 805 -6.77 -3.74 16.51
CA ILE A 805 -7.98 -2.94 16.33
C ILE A 805 -7.95 -2.17 15.01
N GLY A 806 -8.81 -2.61 14.09
CA GLY A 806 -8.91 -2.13 12.72
C GLY A 806 -10.25 -1.48 12.40
N MET A 807 -10.32 -0.77 11.28
CA MET A 807 -11.56 -0.19 10.75
C MET A 807 -11.61 -0.29 9.23
N SER A 808 -12.80 -0.60 8.69
CA SER A 808 -13.14 -0.41 7.28
C SER A 808 -14.08 0.79 7.16
N HIS A 809 -13.68 1.77 6.34
CA HIS A 809 -14.41 2.99 6.07
C HIS A 809 -15.02 2.95 4.65
N PRO A 810 -16.16 3.62 4.43
CA PRO A 810 -16.70 3.82 3.07
C PRO A 810 -15.74 4.60 2.16
N SER A 811 -15.85 4.38 0.86
CA SER A 811 -15.24 5.23 -0.16
C SER A 811 -15.85 6.63 -0.18
N ALA A 812 -15.12 7.60 -0.73
CA ALA A 812 -15.63 8.96 -0.94
C ALA A 812 -16.89 9.02 -1.85
N VAL A 813 -17.12 8.00 -2.68
CA VAL A 813 -18.33 7.87 -3.51
C VAL A 813 -19.52 7.40 -2.68
N GLU A 814 -19.35 6.40 -1.82
CA GLU A 814 -20.39 5.93 -0.88
C GLU A 814 -20.76 7.01 0.16
N CYS A 815 -19.79 7.85 0.56
CA CYS A 815 -20.02 9.03 1.38
C CYS A 815 -20.84 10.15 0.71
N ARG A 816 -21.09 10.14 -0.60
CA ARG A 816 -21.89 11.18 -1.28
C ARG A 816 -23.33 11.26 -0.76
N ASN A 817 -23.83 10.20 -0.12
CA ASN A 817 -25.07 10.24 0.65
C ASN A 817 -24.82 9.74 2.09
N PRO A 818 -24.60 10.65 3.07
CA PRO A 818 -24.39 10.30 4.48
C PRO A 818 -25.58 9.63 5.17
N GLN A 819 -26.76 9.61 4.54
CA GLN A 819 -27.93 8.86 5.01
C GLN A 819 -28.01 7.45 4.39
N SER A 820 -27.13 7.10 3.44
CA SER A 820 -27.00 5.72 2.97
C SER A 820 -26.29 4.86 4.00
N LEU A 821 -26.80 3.64 4.19
CA LEU A 821 -26.17 2.59 4.98
C LEU A 821 -24.80 2.18 4.41
N ASP A 822 -24.53 2.46 3.13
CA ASP A 822 -23.25 2.21 2.47
C ASP A 822 -22.15 3.16 2.99
N SER A 823 -22.54 4.32 3.52
CA SER A 823 -21.64 5.27 4.18
C SER A 823 -21.27 4.87 5.63
N LEU A 824 -21.82 3.77 6.15
CA LEU A 824 -21.45 3.31 7.50
C LEU A 824 -20.04 2.70 7.51
N SER A 825 -19.33 2.88 8.62
CA SER A 825 -18.03 2.27 8.88
C SER A 825 -18.18 0.98 9.69
N VAL A 826 -17.18 0.12 9.66
CA VAL A 826 -17.12 -1.10 10.48
C VAL A 826 -15.84 -1.09 11.30
N ALA A 827 -15.97 -1.14 12.62
CA ALA A 827 -14.86 -1.26 13.56
C ALA A 827 -14.73 -2.70 14.06
N THR A 828 -13.50 -3.18 14.25
CA THR A 828 -13.25 -4.60 14.50
C THR A 828 -12.11 -4.81 15.48
N ILE A 829 -12.35 -5.71 16.43
CA ILE A 829 -11.38 -6.09 17.47
C ILE A 829 -11.05 -7.57 17.27
N VAL A 830 -9.79 -7.83 16.96
CA VAL A 830 -9.19 -9.16 16.89
C VAL A 830 -8.28 -9.37 18.11
N SER A 831 -8.32 -10.54 18.73
CA SER A 831 -7.25 -10.97 19.65
C SER A 831 -6.89 -12.43 19.46
N ASN A 832 -5.77 -12.85 20.04
CA ASN A 832 -5.48 -14.27 20.23
C ASN A 832 -6.47 -14.90 21.22
N ILE A 833 -6.59 -16.23 21.15
CA ILE A 833 -7.34 -17.05 22.13
C ILE A 833 -6.43 -17.98 22.95
N ASP A 834 -5.16 -18.10 22.56
CA ASP A 834 -4.19 -19.07 23.03
C ASP A 834 -2.89 -18.40 23.51
N VAL A 835 -2.15 -19.10 24.39
CA VAL A 835 -0.90 -18.59 25.01
C VAL A 835 0.25 -18.53 23.99
N GLU A 836 0.23 -19.39 22.97
CA GLU A 836 1.15 -19.41 21.83
C GLU A 836 0.95 -18.24 20.86
N ILE A 837 -0.17 -17.49 20.98
CA ILE A 837 -0.52 -16.36 20.10
C ILE A 837 -0.62 -16.85 18.63
N SER A 838 -1.15 -18.07 18.42
CA SER A 838 -1.19 -18.74 17.13
C SER A 838 -2.58 -18.77 16.48
N GLN A 839 -3.64 -18.51 17.25
CA GLN A 839 -5.02 -18.44 16.74
C GLN A 839 -5.73 -17.15 17.14
N PHE A 840 -6.37 -16.52 16.16
CA PHE A 840 -7.05 -15.24 16.33
C PHE A 840 -8.57 -15.32 16.08
N ARG A 841 -9.35 -14.42 16.72
CA ARG A 841 -10.81 -14.29 16.54
C ARG A 841 -11.24 -12.82 16.53
N ASP A 842 -12.12 -12.45 15.60
CA ASP A 842 -12.77 -11.12 15.50
C ASP A 842 -14.20 -11.07 16.09
N THR A 843 -14.60 -9.87 16.54
CA THR A 843 -15.98 -9.36 16.45
C THR A 843 -15.94 -7.97 15.85
N SER A 844 -17.03 -7.61 15.18
CA SER A 844 -17.17 -6.39 14.40
C SER A 844 -18.44 -5.64 14.77
N ARG A 845 -18.40 -4.31 14.68
CA ARG A 845 -19.55 -3.44 14.94
C ARG A 845 -19.68 -2.41 13.82
N VAL A 846 -20.90 -2.26 13.32
CA VAL A 846 -21.23 -1.21 12.34
C VAL A 846 -21.46 0.08 13.12
N GLN A 847 -20.94 1.19 12.61
CA GLN A 847 -21.03 2.51 13.24
C GLN A 847 -21.05 3.63 12.18
N LEU A 848 -21.24 4.89 12.59
CA LEU A 848 -21.36 6.01 11.63
C LEU A 848 -20.01 6.32 10.97
N SER A 849 -20.07 6.99 9.82
CA SER A 849 -18.85 7.44 9.12
C SER A 849 -18.08 8.46 9.97
N GLY A 850 -16.76 8.34 10.02
CA GLY A 850 -15.89 9.28 10.74
C GLY A 850 -15.87 9.14 12.26
N GLU A 851 -16.69 8.28 12.88
CA GLU A 851 -16.60 7.97 14.31
C GLU A 851 -15.27 7.26 14.60
N ARG A 852 -14.34 7.95 15.28
CA ARG A 852 -13.00 7.42 15.62
C ARG A 852 -13.00 6.44 16.80
N THR A 853 -14.03 6.50 17.63
CA THR A 853 -14.25 5.62 18.80
C THR A 853 -15.05 4.40 18.38
N ILE A 854 -14.73 3.22 18.92
CA ILE A 854 -15.47 1.98 18.64
C ILE A 854 -16.79 1.98 19.42
N ALA A 855 -17.91 1.80 18.74
CA ALA A 855 -19.20 1.58 19.38
C ALA A 855 -19.17 0.31 20.28
N ASP A 856 -19.73 0.40 21.48
CA ASP A 856 -19.80 -0.73 22.44
C ASP A 856 -18.45 -1.38 22.82
N MET A 857 -17.30 -0.70 22.71
CA MET A 857 -15.95 -1.25 22.98
C MET A 857 -15.84 -2.16 24.24
N THR A 858 -16.50 -1.79 25.34
CA THR A 858 -16.52 -2.59 26.60
C THR A 858 -17.20 -3.95 26.45
N LYS A 859 -18.20 -4.08 25.57
CA LYS A 859 -18.88 -5.35 25.24
C LYS A 859 -17.94 -6.24 24.42
N GLU A 860 -17.27 -5.67 23.44
CA GLU A 860 -16.39 -6.42 22.52
C GLU A 860 -15.14 -6.96 23.21
N PHE A 861 -14.51 -6.15 24.08
CA PHE A 861 -13.44 -6.65 24.95
C PHE A 861 -13.91 -7.76 25.89
N LYS A 862 -15.15 -7.71 26.43
CA LYS A 862 -15.70 -8.81 27.24
C LYS A 862 -15.87 -10.09 26.43
N ILE A 863 -16.25 -10.02 25.15
CA ILE A 863 -16.34 -11.21 24.28
C ILE A 863 -14.95 -11.82 24.09
N ARG A 864 -13.93 -11.02 23.72
CA ARG A 864 -12.54 -11.52 23.60
C ARG A 864 -11.97 -12.08 24.89
N ILE A 865 -12.18 -11.41 26.02
CA ILE A 865 -11.72 -11.91 27.34
C ILE A 865 -12.36 -13.26 27.66
N ASN A 866 -13.68 -13.40 27.44
CA ASN A 866 -14.38 -14.66 27.66
C ASN A 866 -13.88 -15.78 26.71
N GLU A 867 -13.60 -15.47 25.44
CA GLU A 867 -13.02 -16.43 24.49
C GLU A 867 -11.59 -16.84 24.86
N PHE A 868 -10.74 -15.90 25.27
CA PHE A 868 -9.39 -16.20 25.73
C PHE A 868 -9.41 -17.12 26.95
N VAL A 869 -10.23 -16.82 27.95
CA VAL A 869 -10.38 -17.64 29.17
C VAL A 869 -10.98 -19.02 28.85
N LYS A 870 -11.92 -19.11 27.89
CA LYS A 870 -12.52 -20.38 27.44
C LYS A 870 -11.48 -21.35 26.85
N HIS A 871 -10.50 -20.85 26.08
CA HIS A 871 -9.54 -21.70 25.37
C HIS A 871 -8.22 -21.90 26.13
N SER A 872 -7.70 -20.85 26.78
CA SER A 872 -6.46 -20.94 27.57
C SER A 872 -6.67 -21.54 28.97
N ILE A 873 -7.91 -21.54 29.48
CA ILE A 873 -8.29 -21.98 30.85
C ILE A 873 -7.70 -21.07 31.96
N VAL A 874 -6.98 -20.01 31.60
CA VAL A 874 -6.34 -19.05 32.50
C VAL A 874 -6.83 -17.62 32.27
N LEU A 875 -6.73 -16.78 33.28
CA LEU A 875 -6.92 -15.33 33.15
C LEU A 875 -5.63 -14.70 32.62
N MET A 876 -5.73 -13.73 31.72
CA MET A 876 -4.56 -12.97 31.28
C MET A 876 -3.99 -12.13 32.42
N SER A 877 -2.67 -12.00 32.46
CA SER A 877 -1.96 -11.02 33.29
C SER A 877 -1.74 -9.70 32.54
N HIS A 878 -1.68 -9.74 31.21
CA HIS A 878 -1.39 -8.58 30.37
C HIS A 878 -2.32 -8.48 29.15
N ILE A 879 -2.56 -7.25 28.69
CA ILE A 879 -3.26 -6.96 27.44
C ILE A 879 -2.38 -5.99 26.64
N VAL A 880 -2.01 -6.36 25.42
CA VAL A 880 -1.22 -5.53 24.50
C VAL A 880 -2.12 -5.12 23.35
N ILE A 881 -2.28 -3.82 23.09
CA ILE A 881 -3.23 -3.30 22.08
C ILE A 881 -2.48 -2.57 20.97
N TYR A 882 -2.53 -3.12 19.76
CA TYR A 882 -2.15 -2.44 18.53
C TYR A 882 -3.40 -1.81 17.90
N ARG A 883 -3.40 -0.49 17.72
CA ARG A 883 -4.51 0.28 17.15
C ARG A 883 -4.01 1.09 15.96
N GLU A 884 -4.69 0.95 14.82
CA GLU A 884 -4.48 1.84 13.67
C GLU A 884 -5.01 3.25 13.96
N GLY A 885 -4.23 4.28 13.63
CA GLY A 885 -4.58 5.68 13.76
C GLY A 885 -4.78 6.36 12.40
N VAL A 886 -5.68 7.35 12.35
CA VAL A 886 -5.97 8.19 11.18
C VAL A 886 -6.21 9.61 11.70
N SER A 887 -5.56 10.68 11.25
CA SER A 887 -4.62 10.96 10.13
C SER A 887 -3.23 11.41 10.69
N GLU A 888 -2.18 11.84 9.97
CA GLU A 888 -2.01 12.53 8.67
C GLU A 888 -1.89 11.61 7.44
N ASN A 889 -3.05 11.19 6.92
CA ASN A 889 -3.36 10.80 5.53
C ASN A 889 -2.21 10.32 4.61
N GLN A 890 -2.25 9.01 4.36
CA GLN A 890 -1.72 8.36 3.15
C GLN A 890 -0.18 8.35 3.04
N PHE A 891 0.49 7.73 4.01
CA PHE A 891 1.84 7.19 3.80
C PHE A 891 1.80 5.94 2.90
N SER A 892 1.76 6.21 1.60
CA SER A 892 2.00 5.31 0.48
C SER A 892 2.79 6.10 -0.58
N GLU A 893 3.59 5.46 -1.44
CA GLU A 893 3.69 4.02 -1.70
C GLU A 893 4.90 3.35 -1.00
N VAL A 894 5.47 2.28 -1.57
CA VAL A 894 6.92 2.25 -1.85
C VAL A 894 7.83 1.34 -0.90
N LEU A 895 8.81 0.50 -1.40
CA LEU A 895 9.95 -0.27 -0.74
C LEU A 895 11.05 -0.91 -1.69
N GLU A 896 12.40 -0.63 -1.55
CA GLU A 896 13.56 -1.39 -2.17
C GLU A 896 15.07 -1.02 -1.80
N LYS A 897 15.50 -0.63 -0.57
CA LYS A 897 16.93 -0.84 -0.16
C LYS A 897 17.21 -0.93 1.34
N GLU A 898 16.20 -1.30 2.11
CA GLU A 898 16.27 -1.42 3.57
C GLU A 898 15.79 -2.82 3.97
N LYS A 899 16.23 -3.32 5.13
CA LYS A 899 15.96 -4.71 5.55
C LYS A 899 14.82 -4.82 6.56
N PRO A 900 14.00 -5.89 6.54
CA PRO A 900 13.24 -6.38 7.68
C PRO A 900 13.99 -6.25 8.99
N GLY A 901 13.36 -5.61 9.97
CA GLY A 901 13.92 -5.32 11.27
C GLY A 901 14.63 -3.96 11.36
N THR A 902 14.68 -3.16 10.29
CA THR A 902 15.30 -1.82 10.32
C THR A 902 14.48 -0.88 11.22
N LEU A 903 15.06 -0.53 12.35
CA LEU A 903 14.50 0.24 13.44
C LEU A 903 15.21 1.60 13.58
N VAL A 904 14.44 2.69 13.56
CA VAL A 904 14.91 4.06 13.83
C VAL A 904 14.22 4.61 15.08
N GLU A 905 15.03 5.07 16.03
CA GLU A 905 14.61 5.47 17.39
C GLU A 905 15.05 6.89 17.76
N ASP A 906 15.83 7.54 16.89
CA ASP A 906 16.59 8.75 17.14
C ASP A 906 16.46 9.73 15.97
N VAL A 907 16.80 11.00 16.21
CA VAL A 907 16.72 12.15 15.27
C VAL A 907 15.29 12.48 14.79
N ILE A 908 14.61 11.56 14.08
CA ILE A 908 13.30 11.79 13.45
C ILE A 908 12.10 11.38 14.33
N THR A 909 12.35 10.94 15.56
CA THR A 909 11.35 10.52 16.56
C THR A 909 11.12 11.61 17.61
N SER A 910 10.01 11.55 18.36
CA SER A 910 9.69 12.59 19.36
C SER A 910 10.72 12.65 20.49
N SER A 911 11.12 13.86 20.88
CA SER A 911 11.89 14.10 22.11
C SER A 911 11.09 13.79 23.38
N LYS A 912 9.75 13.94 23.34
CA LYS A 912 8.85 13.94 24.49
C LYS A 912 8.24 12.56 24.76
N TYR A 913 7.83 11.84 23.73
CA TYR A 913 7.05 10.60 23.82
C TYR A 913 7.83 9.36 23.35
N PHE A 914 7.33 8.17 23.70
CA PHE A 914 7.93 6.90 23.28
C PHE A 914 7.40 6.46 21.92
N ASP A 915 8.09 6.88 20.85
CA ASP A 915 7.83 6.44 19.49
C ASP A 915 9.08 5.91 18.77
N PHE A 916 8.87 5.06 17.75
CA PHE A 916 9.90 4.49 16.89
C PHE A 916 9.34 4.15 15.49
N PHE A 917 10.21 4.18 14.48
CA PHE A 917 9.91 3.70 13.14
C PHE A 917 10.48 2.29 12.95
N LEU A 918 9.70 1.37 12.38
CA LEU A 918 10.15 0.01 12.08
C LEU A 918 9.72 -0.42 10.67
N ILE A 919 10.66 -0.94 9.88
CA ILE A 919 10.43 -1.61 8.60
C ILE A 919 10.43 -3.11 8.84
N SER A 920 9.25 -3.73 8.84
CA SER A 920 9.09 -5.16 9.12
C SER A 920 9.19 -6.08 7.90
N GLN A 921 9.12 -5.55 6.68
CA GLN A 921 8.89 -6.31 5.44
C GLN A 921 9.81 -5.84 4.30
N MET A 922 10.24 -6.75 3.42
CA MET A 922 10.71 -6.42 2.06
C MET A 922 9.50 -6.22 1.13
N GLY A 923 9.47 -5.10 0.41
CA GLY A 923 8.54 -4.87 -0.70
C GLY A 923 9.25 -5.06 -2.04
N THR A 924 8.46 -5.17 -3.11
CA THR A 924 8.89 -5.92 -4.30
C THR A 924 9.21 -5.06 -5.53
N LEU A 925 8.97 -3.74 -5.50
CA LEU A 925 8.92 -2.91 -6.73
C LEU A 925 9.38 -1.41 -6.57
N GLU A 926 9.96 -0.93 -5.44
CA GLU A 926 9.74 0.49 -5.02
C GLU A 926 10.77 1.21 -4.01
N THR A 927 10.38 2.12 -3.06
CA THR A 927 11.17 2.90 -2.03
C THR A 927 10.51 3.02 -0.61
N SER A 928 11.11 2.72 0.55
CA SER A 928 10.35 2.21 1.73
C SER A 928 9.27 2.99 2.52
N LYS A 929 8.22 2.25 2.97
CA LYS A 929 7.29 2.55 4.09
C LYS A 929 7.78 2.02 5.46
N PRO A 930 8.44 2.82 6.31
CA PRO A 930 8.54 2.53 7.74
C PRO A 930 7.19 2.77 8.43
N VAL A 931 6.79 1.87 9.33
CA VAL A 931 5.59 2.08 10.16
C VAL A 931 5.99 2.80 11.45
N HIS A 932 5.29 3.90 11.77
CA HIS A 932 5.54 4.72 12.95
C HIS A 932 4.70 4.24 14.13
N TYR A 933 5.34 3.68 15.15
CA TYR A 933 4.68 3.16 16.35
C TYR A 933 4.81 4.17 17.49
N TYR A 934 3.69 4.54 18.11
CA TYR A 934 3.64 5.31 19.36
C TYR A 934 3.16 4.40 20.49
N VAL A 935 3.99 4.22 21.52
CA VAL A 935 3.53 3.64 22.79
C VAL A 935 2.77 4.73 23.52
N LEU A 936 1.44 4.69 23.50
CA LEU A 936 0.63 5.73 24.16
C LEU A 936 0.52 5.50 25.67
N TYR A 937 0.41 4.24 26.10
CA TYR A 937 0.25 3.81 27.49
C TYR A 937 1.04 2.51 27.72
N ASP A 938 1.70 2.40 28.88
CA ASP A 938 2.51 1.25 29.29
C ASP A 938 2.60 1.22 30.82
N ASP A 939 1.87 0.29 31.45
CA ASP A 939 1.96 -0.03 32.88
C ASP A 939 2.69 -1.33 33.19
N TRP A 940 2.86 -2.22 32.21
CA TRP A 940 3.69 -3.43 32.32
C TRP A 940 5.19 -3.11 32.51
N LYS A 941 5.65 -1.98 31.95
CA LYS A 941 7.03 -1.48 32.02
C LYS A 941 8.10 -2.56 31.74
N PRO A 942 8.05 -3.21 30.56
CA PRO A 942 9.03 -4.21 30.18
C PRO A 942 10.40 -3.58 29.88
N SER A 943 11.37 -4.40 29.45
CA SER A 943 12.67 -3.94 28.97
C SER A 943 12.52 -2.89 27.85
N HIS A 944 13.47 -1.95 27.77
CA HIS A 944 13.43 -0.86 26.78
C HIS A 944 13.53 -1.35 25.32
N SER A 945 13.86 -2.63 25.09
CA SER A 945 13.88 -3.29 23.79
C SER A 945 12.61 -4.10 23.46
N PHE A 946 11.70 -4.26 24.42
CA PHE A 946 10.57 -5.18 24.32
C PHE A 946 9.62 -4.81 23.18
N TRP A 947 9.07 -3.59 23.18
CA TRP A 947 8.02 -3.18 22.25
C TRP A 947 8.47 -3.28 20.79
N GLN A 948 9.69 -2.87 20.50
CA GLN A 948 10.30 -2.89 19.17
C GLN A 948 10.51 -4.33 18.68
N THR A 949 11.06 -5.20 19.54
CA THR A 949 11.31 -6.61 19.20
C THR A 949 10.01 -7.42 19.07
N ILE A 950 9.04 -7.28 19.97
CA ILE A 950 7.75 -7.98 19.83
C ILE A 950 6.93 -7.48 18.64
N THR A 951 7.02 -6.19 18.29
CA THR A 951 6.37 -5.64 17.09
C THR A 951 6.96 -6.26 15.82
N HIS A 952 8.28 -6.49 15.80
CA HIS A 952 8.94 -7.18 14.70
C HIS A 952 8.68 -8.71 14.69
N ALA A 953 8.62 -9.37 15.85
CA ALA A 953 8.22 -10.77 15.92
C ALA A 953 6.79 -10.97 15.37
N LEU A 954 5.86 -10.09 15.76
CA LEU A 954 4.46 -10.14 15.31
C LEU A 954 4.28 -9.92 13.79
N SER A 955 5.26 -9.39 13.05
CA SER A 955 5.18 -9.36 11.57
C SER A 955 5.48 -10.70 10.91
N TYR A 956 6.19 -11.62 11.58
CA TYR A 956 6.40 -13.00 11.09
C TYR A 956 5.24 -13.93 11.46
N ASN A 957 4.42 -13.55 12.45
CA ASN A 957 3.23 -14.32 12.90
C ASN A 957 1.99 -14.13 12.00
N PHE A 958 2.18 -13.89 10.69
CA PHE A 958 1.08 -13.69 9.74
C PHE A 958 0.91 -14.91 8.83
N ILE A 959 -0.07 -15.73 9.19
CA ILE A 959 -0.29 -17.08 8.68
C ILE A 959 -0.69 -17.20 7.19
N SER A 960 -1.11 -16.11 6.53
CA SER A 960 -1.68 -16.14 5.17
C SER A 960 -0.66 -16.05 4.03
N CYS A 961 0.62 -15.85 4.34
CA CYS A 961 1.71 -15.91 3.37
C CYS A 961 3.03 -16.31 4.05
N THR A 962 4.00 -16.77 3.27
CA THR A 962 5.36 -17.05 3.77
C THR A 962 6.29 -15.84 3.72
N ASN A 963 5.80 -14.66 4.12
CA ASN A 963 6.58 -13.41 4.22
C ASN A 963 6.22 -12.64 5.50
N ALA A 964 7.19 -11.92 6.05
CA ALA A 964 6.95 -10.92 7.07
C ALA A 964 6.17 -9.74 6.48
N ILE A 965 5.17 -9.25 7.21
CA ILE A 965 4.28 -8.17 6.78
C ILE A 965 4.64 -6.82 7.43
N SER A 966 4.22 -5.71 6.81
CA SER A 966 4.52 -4.36 7.30
C SER A 966 3.92 -4.01 8.67
N LEU A 967 2.75 -4.55 9.00
CA LEU A 967 2.06 -4.35 10.28
C LEU A 967 2.18 -5.60 11.18
N PRO A 968 1.95 -5.48 12.50
CA PRO A 968 1.85 -6.65 13.38
C PRO A 968 0.63 -7.50 12.98
N ALA A 969 0.76 -8.82 12.93
CA ALA A 969 -0.30 -9.73 12.49
C ALA A 969 -1.68 -9.50 13.16
N PRO A 970 -1.79 -9.24 14.48
CA PRO A 970 -3.09 -8.93 15.10
C PRO A 970 -3.81 -7.75 14.43
N LEU A 971 -3.07 -6.70 14.05
CA LEU A 971 -3.61 -5.50 13.42
C LEU A 971 -3.96 -5.76 11.95
N MET A 972 -3.11 -6.47 11.22
CA MET A 972 -3.42 -6.91 9.85
C MET A 972 -4.69 -7.76 9.79
N TYR A 973 -4.83 -8.71 10.73
CA TYR A 973 -6.05 -9.51 10.90
C TYR A 973 -7.27 -8.64 11.23
N ALA A 974 -7.14 -7.63 12.08
CA ALA A 974 -8.24 -6.72 12.40
C ALA A 974 -8.73 -5.91 11.18
N ASN A 975 -7.82 -5.45 10.33
CA ASN A 975 -8.16 -4.71 9.11
C ASN A 975 -8.81 -5.62 8.07
N ILE A 976 -8.28 -6.84 7.86
CA ILE A 976 -8.90 -7.85 7.00
C ILE A 976 -10.30 -8.22 7.51
N ALA A 977 -10.47 -8.41 8.82
CA ALA A 977 -11.74 -8.76 9.44
C ALA A 977 -12.78 -7.63 9.36
N ALA A 978 -12.37 -6.37 9.51
CA ALA A 978 -13.26 -5.21 9.30
C ALA A 978 -13.82 -5.18 7.89
N GLU A 979 -12.98 -5.46 6.88
CA GLU A 979 -13.42 -5.51 5.49
C GLU A 979 -14.33 -6.72 5.20
N LYS A 980 -14.04 -7.91 5.75
CA LYS A 980 -15.00 -9.03 5.66
C LYS A 980 -16.32 -8.73 6.37
N ALA A 981 -16.31 -8.01 7.49
CA ALA A 981 -17.52 -7.64 8.20
C ALA A 981 -18.35 -6.58 7.44
N ARG A 982 -17.72 -5.60 6.80
CA ARG A 982 -18.35 -4.71 5.80
C ARG A 982 -19.00 -5.55 4.69
N CYS A 983 -18.26 -6.52 4.15
CA CYS A 983 -18.71 -7.43 3.09
C CYS A 983 -19.94 -8.29 3.51
N ARG A 984 -19.90 -8.93 4.70
CA ARG A 984 -21.03 -9.70 5.26
C ARG A 984 -22.27 -8.82 5.47
N SER A 985 -22.11 -7.64 6.09
CA SER A 985 -23.21 -6.70 6.33
C SER A 985 -23.85 -6.23 5.02
N LEU A 986 -23.04 -5.99 3.97
CA LEU A 986 -23.53 -5.65 2.63
C LEU A 986 -24.30 -6.82 1.98
N GLY A 987 -23.79 -8.05 2.08
CA GLY A 987 -24.47 -9.26 1.62
C GLY A 987 -25.84 -9.44 2.26
N GLY A 988 -25.90 -9.37 3.60
CA GLY A 988 -27.14 -9.50 4.36
C GLY A 988 -28.18 -8.43 4.02
N ARG A 989 -27.76 -7.22 3.62
CA ARG A 989 -28.67 -6.16 3.14
C ARG A 989 -29.34 -6.53 1.81
N ILE A 990 -28.59 -7.11 0.89
CA ILE A 990 -29.10 -7.47 -0.43
C ILE A 990 -30.13 -8.61 -0.31
N ILE A 991 -29.85 -9.59 0.55
CA ILE A 991 -30.78 -10.69 0.87
C ILE A 991 -32.08 -10.10 1.48
N ASN A 992 -31.98 -9.32 2.56
CA ASN A 992 -33.16 -8.70 3.20
C ASN A 992 -33.94 -7.73 2.28
N GLN A 993 -33.30 -7.09 1.28
CA GLN A 993 -33.97 -6.27 0.27
C GLN A 993 -34.78 -7.10 -0.75
N ARG A 994 -34.30 -8.29 -1.12
CA ARG A 994 -35.07 -9.26 -1.93
C ARG A 994 -36.32 -9.72 -1.19
N ASP A 995 -36.23 -9.89 0.12
CA ASP A 995 -37.35 -10.32 0.98
C ASP A 995 -38.33 -9.19 1.35
N ASN A 996 -38.17 -7.98 0.79
CA ASN A 996 -38.98 -6.77 1.08
C ASN A 996 -38.99 -6.33 2.56
N VAL A 997 -37.99 -6.73 3.36
CA VAL A 997 -37.91 -6.39 4.80
C VAL A 997 -37.26 -5.01 4.99
N ASN A 998 -38.09 -3.97 5.15
CA ASN A 998 -37.65 -2.57 5.23
C ASN A 998 -36.95 -2.14 6.55
N SER A 999 -36.75 -3.03 7.52
CA SER A 999 -36.23 -2.70 8.86
C SER A 999 -34.70 -2.62 8.95
N PHE A 1000 -34.09 -1.68 8.24
CA PHE A 1000 -32.64 -1.45 8.30
C PHE A 1000 -32.24 -0.44 9.38
N ASN A 1001 -31.38 -0.85 10.32
CA ASN A 1001 -30.69 0.05 11.25
C ASN A 1001 -29.27 -0.48 11.57
N ILE A 1002 -28.53 0.23 12.42
CA ILE A 1002 -27.15 -0.12 12.82
C ILE A 1002 -27.11 -1.44 13.59
N THR A 1003 -28.07 -1.69 14.49
CA THR A 1003 -28.17 -2.92 15.30
C THR A 1003 -28.35 -4.16 14.42
N TRP A 1004 -29.27 -4.10 13.47
CA TRP A 1004 -29.51 -5.17 12.48
C TRP A 1004 -28.31 -5.32 11.51
N SER A 1005 -27.72 -4.20 11.07
CA SER A 1005 -26.50 -4.25 10.23
C SER A 1005 -25.33 -4.92 10.94
N THR A 1006 -25.28 -4.76 12.26
CA THR A 1006 -24.28 -5.38 13.15
C THR A 1006 -24.55 -6.87 13.35
N SER A 1007 -25.80 -7.31 13.54
CA SER A 1007 -26.11 -8.74 13.67
C SER A 1007 -25.78 -9.54 12.39
N LYS A 1008 -25.78 -8.90 11.21
CA LYS A 1008 -25.25 -9.48 9.96
C LYS A 1008 -23.71 -9.44 9.85
N THR A 1009 -22.99 -9.09 10.91
CA THR A 1009 -21.52 -9.25 11.02
C THR A 1009 -21.10 -10.35 12.01
N ASP A 1010 -22.01 -10.73 12.92
CA ASP A 1010 -21.82 -11.86 13.81
C ASP A 1010 -21.86 -13.18 13.00
N LYS A 1011 -21.26 -14.24 13.55
CA LYS A 1011 -20.91 -15.48 12.81
C LYS A 1011 -21.86 -16.61 13.16
N HIS A 1012 -21.98 -17.60 12.28
CA HIS A 1012 -22.70 -18.84 12.61
C HIS A 1012 -21.89 -19.71 13.59
N ASP A 1013 -22.52 -20.18 14.68
CA ASP A 1013 -21.84 -20.92 15.78
C ASP A 1013 -21.09 -22.19 15.34
N SER A 1014 -21.42 -22.78 14.19
CA SER A 1014 -20.74 -23.98 13.67
C SER A 1014 -19.41 -23.70 12.95
N ILE A 1015 -18.99 -22.44 12.80
CA ILE A 1015 -17.68 -22.10 12.21
C ILE A 1015 -16.77 -21.38 13.22
N ASP A 1016 -15.66 -22.03 13.55
CA ASP A 1016 -14.69 -21.58 14.55
C ASP A 1016 -13.27 -21.77 14.02
N GLY A 1017 -12.56 -20.65 13.89
CA GLY A 1017 -11.28 -20.50 13.22
C GLY A 1017 -11.09 -19.06 12.70
N MET A 1018 -10.06 -18.82 11.90
CA MET A 1018 -9.76 -17.49 11.33
C MET A 1018 -10.56 -17.23 10.05
N ILE A 1019 -11.89 -17.32 10.15
CA ILE A 1019 -12.84 -17.28 9.02
C ILE A 1019 -12.85 -15.95 8.23
N PHE A 1020 -12.20 -14.93 8.77
CA PHE A 1020 -12.05 -13.61 8.18
C PHE A 1020 -10.98 -13.54 7.09
N LEU A 1021 -10.21 -14.61 6.84
CA LEU A 1021 -9.32 -14.68 5.68
C LEU A 1021 -10.11 -14.81 4.35
#